data_AF-A0A8S1H8M1-F1
#
_entry.id   AF-A0A8S1H8M1-F1
#
_cell.length_a   1.000
_cell.length_b   1.000
_cell.length_c   1.000
_cell.angle_alpha   90.00
_cell.angle_beta   90.00
_cell.angle_gamma   90.00
#
_symmetry.space_group_name_H-M   'P 1'
#
loop_
_entity.id
_entity.type
_entity.pdbx_description
1 polymer ?
#
loop_
_entity_poly.entity_id
_entity_poly.type
_entity_poly.pdbx_seq_one_letter_code
_entity_poly.pdbx_strand_id
1 'polypeptide(L)'
;MHVVIVIFVIFQTALCISGTTLNTLVLYLALFQTPKALRRYSILIVASSLTDLTLSLSDIFTQPRVISSANTLAYVCYGPCKYFGSHVCFVSHNISMHLLMHSLYLLVVSFRYRYQVLYDGSTSTSSVFLMLILAYTPPLFQLVMVAPSPYRTAIIDCVKSRMTHSEIVKKLKVSRVLVFRTAQRYRRLGASDDMQRSGRPVTVTTPEAVKAVREKIRRTPERSVRKMAKEYEMSRESMRTIVKDKLKMIPYRMQKGAFLNQKNKTFRMKKARKLLAGTQDGSHLTTLFTDEKILTVETNKNGQNHPIIATDYQSACEKEKILNKTSHPASVMVFAAITADGKTPLVFVDPGVKGVAMSQFSLRKPTMDLPARRRPRSSCQRDSRVVSRQFSEFISAADWPASSPDLNPMDYAVWIYLTEKVSSKNYPSIKALKTALIKKWDEIDDDYPRAVIDAYPKRLKAVIKAKGGPPNFIYPGGMKGLVDLGGTRTYDLADVSYSFSESPPEDVERAIIQRFPEYNFDDAAVNGNYDMFSPPALIMLACMNCPPSLIYSSILFYRRRILQKLESLSGHMSRESKTMHEQLLKALTCQAIMPTFFVVGSTSFLIGKFQIINHPALEYLVMTSGSVIPSFSPLASLICVRHYRVIIAGCVSLKATEDCM
;
A
#
# COMPACT_ATOMS: atom_id res chain seq x y z
N MET A 1 -21.51 -27.60 -20.08
CA MET A 1 -20.88 -26.26 -20.09
C MET A 1 -21.56 -25.30 -21.06
N HIS A 2 -21.63 -25.61 -22.36
CA HIS A 2 -22.29 -24.76 -23.37
C HIS A 2 -23.75 -24.39 -23.07
N VAL A 3 -24.58 -25.35 -22.63
CA VAL A 3 -25.99 -25.09 -22.28
C VAL A 3 -26.13 -24.03 -21.20
N VAL A 4 -25.30 -24.08 -20.15
CA VAL A 4 -25.32 -23.10 -19.06
C VAL A 4 -24.94 -21.71 -19.56
N ILE A 5 -23.91 -21.62 -20.40
CA ILE A 5 -23.47 -20.35 -21.00
C ILE A 5 -24.61 -19.73 -21.81
N VAL A 6 -25.27 -20.53 -22.66
CA VAL A 6 -26.42 -20.08 -23.46
C VAL A 6 -27.57 -19.58 -22.58
N ILE A 7 -27.90 -20.30 -21.50
CA ILE A 7 -28.94 -19.88 -20.55
C ILE A 7 -28.60 -18.52 -19.94
N PHE A 8 -27.37 -18.31 -19.46
CA PHE A 8 -26.96 -17.03 -18.86
C PHE A 8 -26.97 -15.89 -19.88
N VAL A 9 -26.53 -16.13 -21.11
CA VAL A 9 -26.56 -15.12 -22.18
C VAL A 9 -28.00 -14.75 -22.55
N ILE A 10 -28.90 -15.73 -22.70
CA ILE A 10 -30.32 -15.48 -22.96
C ILE A 10 -30.95 -14.71 -21.81
N PHE A 11 -30.70 -15.15 -20.57
CA PHE A 11 -31.25 -14.51 -19.37
C PHE A 11 -30.77 -13.06 -19.23
N GLN A 12 -29.48 -12.82 -19.41
CA GLN A 12 -28.88 -11.48 -19.42
C GLN A 12 -29.50 -10.59 -20.49
N THR A 13 -29.64 -11.11 -21.71
CA THR A 13 -30.20 -10.38 -22.83
C THR A 13 -31.67 -10.03 -22.58
N ALA A 14 -32.45 -10.96 -22.02
CA ALA A 14 -33.84 -10.73 -21.64
C ALA A 14 -33.97 -9.64 -20.56
N LEU A 15 -33.10 -9.64 -19.54
CA LEU A 15 -33.03 -8.57 -18.55
C LEU A 15 -32.75 -7.22 -19.22
N CYS A 16 -31.70 -7.11 -20.03
CA CYS A 16 -31.36 -5.84 -20.67
C CYS A 16 -32.47 -5.34 -21.62
N ILE A 17 -33.13 -6.23 -22.39
CA ILE A 17 -34.29 -5.85 -23.22
C ILE A 17 -35.41 -5.28 -22.33
N SER A 18 -35.73 -5.95 -21.23
CA SER A 18 -36.74 -5.46 -20.28
C SER A 18 -36.36 -4.10 -19.69
N GLY A 19 -35.09 -3.91 -19.32
CA GLY A 19 -34.55 -2.65 -18.83
C GLY A 19 -34.64 -1.54 -19.87
N THR A 20 -34.28 -1.81 -21.11
CA THR A 20 -34.44 -0.84 -22.22
C THR A 20 -35.90 -0.44 -22.38
N THR A 21 -36.82 -1.40 -22.52
CA THR A 21 -38.25 -1.11 -22.73
C THR A 21 -38.86 -0.31 -21.58
N LEU A 22 -38.62 -0.74 -20.33
CA LEU A 22 -39.21 -0.11 -19.15
C LEU A 22 -38.62 1.28 -18.90
N ASN A 23 -37.31 1.47 -19.06
CA ASN A 23 -36.69 2.80 -18.88
C ASN A 23 -37.08 3.76 -20.00
N THR A 24 -37.26 3.31 -21.24
CA THR A 24 -37.82 4.15 -22.31
C THR A 24 -39.23 4.61 -21.98
N LEU A 25 -40.10 3.72 -21.47
CA LEU A 25 -41.45 4.07 -21.03
C LEU A 25 -41.43 5.09 -19.88
N VAL A 26 -40.62 4.85 -18.83
CA VAL A 26 -40.51 5.78 -17.71
C VAL A 26 -39.95 7.12 -18.15
N LEU A 27 -38.96 7.14 -19.04
CA LEU A 27 -38.38 8.37 -19.59
C LEU A 27 -39.44 9.19 -20.35
N TYR A 28 -40.23 8.54 -21.20
CA TYR A 28 -41.34 9.18 -21.90
C TYR A 28 -42.36 9.79 -20.92
N LEU A 29 -42.82 9.02 -19.94
CA LEU A 29 -43.78 9.50 -18.94
C LEU A 29 -43.20 10.65 -18.11
N ALA A 30 -41.92 10.56 -17.73
CA ALA A 30 -41.26 11.57 -16.92
C ALA A 30 -41.08 12.90 -17.67
N LEU A 31 -40.81 12.86 -18.97
CA LEU A 31 -40.63 14.06 -19.80
C LEU A 31 -41.96 14.73 -20.18
N PHE A 32 -42.96 13.94 -20.56
CA PHE A 32 -44.17 14.49 -21.19
C PHE A 32 -45.42 14.48 -20.31
N GLN A 33 -45.49 13.59 -19.32
CA GLN A 33 -46.71 13.33 -18.55
C GLN A 33 -46.57 13.67 -17.06
N THR A 34 -45.47 14.28 -16.61
CA THR A 34 -45.29 14.63 -15.19
C THR A 34 -46.10 15.88 -14.81
N PRO A 35 -46.93 15.83 -13.75
CA PRO A 35 -47.66 17.01 -13.26
C PRO A 35 -46.72 18.03 -12.58
N LYS A 36 -47.09 19.31 -12.61
CA LYS A 36 -46.27 20.42 -12.06
C LYS A 36 -45.82 20.19 -10.60
N ALA A 37 -46.64 19.53 -9.78
CA ALA A 37 -46.33 19.23 -8.38
C ALA A 37 -45.14 18.26 -8.19
N LEU A 38 -44.90 17.36 -9.15
CA LEU A 38 -43.82 16.36 -9.11
C LEU A 38 -42.61 16.74 -9.97
N ARG A 39 -42.62 17.93 -10.59
CA ARG A 39 -41.63 18.36 -11.58
C ARG A 39 -40.20 18.40 -11.04
N ARG A 40 -39.99 18.59 -9.74
CA ARG A 40 -38.66 18.56 -9.12
C ARG A 40 -38.15 17.12 -8.95
N TYR A 41 -39.03 16.19 -8.61
CA TYR A 41 -38.71 14.77 -8.47
C TYR A 41 -38.51 14.09 -9.83
N SER A 42 -39.23 14.52 -10.88
CA SER A 42 -39.06 13.97 -12.22
C SER A 42 -37.68 14.21 -12.82
N ILE A 43 -36.96 15.28 -12.42
CA ILE A 43 -35.56 15.50 -12.81
C ILE A 43 -34.70 14.28 -12.44
N LEU A 44 -34.90 13.72 -11.23
CA LEU A 44 -34.19 12.55 -10.77
C LEU A 44 -34.62 11.26 -11.49
N ILE A 45 -35.93 11.13 -11.78
CA ILE A 45 -36.46 10.00 -12.55
C ILE A 45 -35.87 10.00 -13.97
N VAL A 46 -35.80 11.17 -14.62
CA VAL A 46 -35.21 11.32 -15.96
C VAL A 46 -33.73 10.94 -15.92
N ALA A 47 -32.95 11.46 -14.96
CA ALA A 47 -31.53 11.12 -14.83
C ALA A 47 -31.31 9.61 -14.59
N SER A 48 -32.12 9.00 -13.73
CA SER A 48 -32.04 7.56 -13.44
C SER A 48 -32.42 6.72 -14.66
N SER A 49 -33.53 7.06 -15.33
CA SER A 49 -34.00 6.31 -16.51
C SER A 49 -33.04 6.43 -17.69
N LEU A 50 -32.40 7.60 -17.88
CA LEU A 50 -31.37 7.77 -18.92
C LEU A 50 -30.12 6.93 -18.61
N THR A 51 -29.68 6.91 -17.35
CA THR A 51 -28.54 6.11 -16.90
C THR A 51 -28.82 4.61 -17.06
N ASP A 52 -29.97 4.14 -16.60
CA ASP A 52 -30.36 2.73 -16.66
C ASP A 52 -30.63 2.26 -18.10
N LEU A 53 -31.18 3.13 -18.96
CA LEU A 53 -31.34 2.87 -20.40
C LEU A 53 -29.99 2.72 -21.11
N THR A 54 -29.07 3.67 -20.89
CA THR A 54 -27.74 3.64 -21.51
C THR A 54 -26.92 2.46 -21.04
N LEU A 55 -27.01 2.08 -19.76
CA LEU A 55 -26.41 0.87 -19.21
C LEU A 55 -26.96 -0.39 -19.90
N SER A 56 -28.29 -0.52 -20.02
CA SER A 56 -28.92 -1.69 -20.64
C SER A 56 -28.51 -1.85 -22.11
N LEU A 57 -28.43 -0.75 -22.87
CA LEU A 57 -27.96 -0.76 -24.25
C LEU A 57 -26.48 -1.13 -24.37
N SER A 58 -25.63 -0.60 -23.47
CA SER A 58 -24.20 -0.91 -23.44
C SER A 58 -23.93 -2.38 -23.10
N ASP A 59 -24.73 -2.96 -22.19
CA ASP A 59 -24.63 -4.38 -21.84
C ASP A 59 -25.08 -5.31 -22.98
N ILE A 60 -26.13 -4.94 -23.74
CA ILE A 60 -26.51 -5.65 -24.98
C ILE A 60 -25.39 -5.57 -26.02
N PHE A 61 -24.75 -4.40 -26.14
CA PHE A 61 -23.68 -4.17 -27.10
C PHE A 61 -22.40 -4.95 -26.77
N THR A 62 -22.10 -5.15 -25.48
CA THR A 62 -20.85 -5.78 -25.03
C THR A 62 -20.99 -7.26 -24.71
N GLN A 63 -22.12 -7.71 -24.16
CA GLN A 63 -22.32 -9.05 -23.58
C GLN A 63 -21.08 -9.55 -22.81
N PRO A 64 -20.74 -8.91 -21.68
CA PRO A 64 -19.47 -9.13 -21.00
C PRO A 64 -19.49 -10.40 -20.14
N ARG A 65 -18.38 -11.14 -20.15
CA ARG A 65 -18.05 -12.27 -19.26
C ARG A 65 -16.76 -11.94 -18.52
N VAL A 66 -16.75 -12.10 -17.18
CA VAL A 66 -15.59 -11.77 -16.35
C VAL A 66 -14.90 -13.05 -15.90
N ILE A 67 -13.65 -13.24 -16.31
CA ILE A 67 -12.83 -14.40 -15.95
C ILE A 67 -11.69 -13.92 -15.05
N SER A 68 -11.63 -14.41 -13.82
CA SER A 68 -10.54 -14.12 -12.90
C SER A 68 -9.69 -15.36 -12.67
N SER A 69 -8.37 -15.22 -12.79
CA SER A 69 -7.42 -16.34 -12.68
C SER A 69 -6.11 -15.89 -12.07
N ALA A 70 -5.73 -16.42 -10.90
CA ALA A 70 -4.45 -16.15 -10.23
C ALA A 70 -4.07 -14.65 -10.16
N ASN A 71 -3.26 -14.12 -11.10
CA ASN A 71 -2.90 -12.70 -11.18
C ASN A 71 -3.60 -11.95 -12.31
N THR A 72 -4.26 -12.65 -13.23
CA THR A 72 -4.89 -12.08 -14.43
C THR A 72 -6.38 -11.87 -14.21
N LEU A 73 -6.89 -10.75 -14.70
CA LEU A 73 -8.30 -10.42 -14.75
C LEU A 73 -8.67 -10.12 -16.21
N ALA A 74 -9.60 -10.89 -16.75
CA ALA A 74 -10.01 -10.79 -18.13
C ALA A 74 -11.50 -10.51 -18.27
N TYR A 75 -11.82 -9.69 -19.26
CA TYR A 75 -13.15 -9.30 -19.67
C TYR A 75 -13.32 -9.73 -21.13
N VAL A 76 -14.18 -10.72 -21.34
CA VAL A 76 -14.44 -11.28 -22.67
C VAL A 76 -15.79 -10.78 -23.15
N CYS A 77 -15.82 -10.09 -24.28
CA CYS A 77 -17.02 -9.52 -24.87
C CYS A 77 -17.47 -10.35 -26.07
N TYR A 78 -18.72 -10.82 -26.02
CA TYR A 78 -19.33 -11.63 -27.10
C TYR A 78 -20.32 -10.83 -27.95
N GLY A 79 -20.68 -9.61 -27.52
CA GLY A 79 -21.69 -8.78 -28.16
C GLY A 79 -21.22 -8.13 -29.47
N PRO A 80 -22.10 -7.35 -30.12
CA PRO A 80 -21.79 -6.65 -31.36
C PRO A 80 -20.53 -5.77 -31.34
N CYS A 81 -20.07 -5.32 -30.16
CA CYS A 81 -18.85 -4.54 -30.03
C CYS A 81 -17.62 -5.19 -30.67
N LYS A 82 -17.57 -6.53 -30.74
CA LYS A 82 -16.40 -7.26 -31.27
C LYS A 82 -16.12 -6.94 -32.73
N TYR A 83 -17.15 -6.66 -33.52
CA TYR A 83 -17.03 -6.29 -34.94
C TYR A 83 -16.40 -4.90 -35.15
N PHE A 84 -16.37 -4.07 -34.10
CA PHE A 84 -15.76 -2.74 -34.12
C PHE A 84 -14.33 -2.74 -33.56
N GLY A 85 -13.86 -3.87 -33.03
CA GLY A 85 -12.52 -4.07 -32.47
C GLY A 85 -12.50 -4.17 -30.94
N SER A 86 -11.44 -4.81 -30.42
CA SER A 86 -11.24 -5.06 -28.98
C SER A 86 -11.30 -3.79 -28.12
N HIS A 87 -10.70 -2.70 -28.61
CA HIS A 87 -10.71 -1.41 -27.95
C HIS A 87 -12.14 -0.84 -27.78
N VAL A 88 -13.02 -1.01 -28.76
CA VAL A 88 -14.41 -0.53 -28.65
C VAL A 88 -15.13 -1.33 -27.56
N CYS A 89 -14.93 -2.66 -27.51
CA CYS A 89 -15.45 -3.48 -26.42
C CYS A 89 -14.93 -3.03 -25.05
N PHE A 90 -13.63 -2.73 -24.93
CA PHE A 90 -13.05 -2.25 -23.68
C PHE A 90 -13.62 -0.90 -23.24
N VAL A 91 -13.71 0.08 -24.14
CA VAL A 91 -14.30 1.39 -23.81
C VAL A 91 -15.77 1.25 -23.43
N SER A 92 -16.55 0.49 -24.20
CA SER A 92 -17.96 0.24 -23.90
C SER A 92 -18.15 -0.47 -22.55
N HIS A 93 -17.30 -1.45 -22.24
CA HIS A 93 -17.34 -2.12 -20.93
C HIS A 93 -17.06 -1.15 -19.77
N ASN A 94 -16.09 -0.25 -19.93
CA ASN A 94 -15.79 0.78 -18.93
C ASN A 94 -16.93 1.79 -18.76
N ILE A 95 -17.58 2.16 -19.86
CA ILE A 95 -18.80 2.97 -19.82
C ILE A 95 -19.91 2.24 -19.06
N SER A 96 -20.15 0.95 -19.33
CA SER A 96 -21.10 0.13 -18.55
C SER A 96 -20.78 0.15 -17.06
N MET A 97 -19.51 -0.06 -16.68
CA MET A 97 -19.10 -0.05 -15.27
C MET A 97 -19.29 1.31 -14.59
N HIS A 98 -19.02 2.39 -15.31
CA HIS A 98 -19.29 3.75 -14.85
C HIS A 98 -20.79 3.98 -14.63
N LEU A 99 -21.62 3.61 -15.60
CA LEU A 99 -23.06 3.81 -15.55
C LEU A 99 -23.72 2.96 -14.46
N LEU A 100 -23.23 1.72 -14.25
CA LEU A 100 -23.67 0.86 -13.15
C LEU A 100 -23.41 1.53 -11.78
N MET A 101 -22.21 2.08 -11.58
CA MET A 101 -21.90 2.81 -10.35
C MET A 101 -22.75 4.08 -10.22
N HIS A 102 -22.93 4.82 -11.31
CA HIS A 102 -23.77 6.02 -11.29
C HIS A 102 -25.24 5.70 -10.93
N SER A 103 -25.79 4.61 -11.47
CA SER A 103 -27.13 4.13 -11.13
C SER A 103 -27.29 3.86 -9.62
N LEU A 104 -26.31 3.22 -8.98
CA LEU A 104 -26.29 3.00 -7.53
C LEU A 104 -26.26 4.32 -6.72
N TYR A 105 -25.48 5.31 -7.17
CA TYR A 105 -25.46 6.64 -6.54
C TYR A 105 -26.80 7.37 -6.70
N LEU A 106 -27.42 7.32 -7.88
CA LEU A 106 -28.74 7.91 -8.12
C LEU A 106 -29.83 7.27 -7.25
N LEU A 107 -29.70 5.97 -6.97
CA LEU A 107 -30.58 5.27 -6.02
C LEU A 107 -30.49 5.90 -4.62
N VAL A 108 -29.30 6.12 -4.07
CA VAL A 108 -29.12 6.79 -2.76
C VAL A 108 -29.67 8.22 -2.78
N VAL A 109 -29.42 8.96 -3.86
CA VAL A 109 -29.96 10.32 -4.03
C VAL A 109 -31.49 10.31 -3.99
N SER A 110 -32.14 9.29 -4.55
CA SER A 110 -33.59 9.13 -4.47
C SER A 110 -34.11 8.96 -3.04
N PHE A 111 -33.43 8.15 -2.23
CA PHE A 111 -33.76 8.01 -0.81
C PHE A 111 -33.51 9.32 -0.04
N ARG A 112 -32.39 10.00 -0.30
CA ARG A 112 -32.07 11.29 0.32
C ARG A 112 -33.10 12.37 -0.02
N TYR A 113 -33.48 12.49 -1.29
CA TYR A 113 -34.50 13.42 -1.75
C TYR A 113 -35.83 13.18 -1.04
N ARG A 114 -36.28 11.92 -0.97
CA ARG A 114 -37.52 11.56 -0.26
C ARG A 114 -37.45 11.88 1.23
N TYR A 115 -36.29 11.64 1.86
CA TYR A 115 -36.06 12.00 3.25
C TYR A 115 -36.17 13.52 3.48
N GLN A 116 -35.57 14.34 2.61
CA GLN A 116 -35.65 15.80 2.68
C GLN A 116 -37.07 16.33 2.46
N VAL A 117 -37.80 15.79 1.47
CA VAL A 117 -39.20 16.20 1.23
C VAL A 117 -40.08 15.89 2.44
N LEU A 118 -39.84 14.77 3.14
CA LEU A 118 -40.62 14.39 4.32
C LEU A 118 -40.28 15.24 5.57
N TYR A 119 -39.05 15.74 5.70
CA TYR A 119 -38.60 16.49 6.89
C TYR A 119 -38.71 18.01 6.71
N ASP A 120 -38.24 18.52 5.57
CA ASP A 120 -38.12 19.94 5.26
C ASP A 120 -39.32 20.48 4.46
N GLY A 121 -40.27 19.59 4.08
CA GLY A 121 -41.49 19.92 3.35
C GLY A 121 -41.30 20.26 1.86
N SER A 122 -40.11 20.71 1.45
CA SER A 122 -39.78 20.87 0.03
C SER A 122 -38.27 20.88 -0.22
N THR A 123 -37.87 20.47 -1.42
CA THR A 123 -36.48 20.58 -1.89
C THR A 123 -36.41 21.57 -3.05
N SER A 124 -35.43 22.47 -3.04
CA SER A 124 -35.22 23.44 -4.12
C SER A 124 -34.61 22.77 -5.36
N THR A 125 -34.87 23.33 -6.54
CA THR A 125 -34.33 22.82 -7.81
C THR A 125 -32.80 22.82 -7.82
N SER A 126 -32.16 23.87 -7.30
CA SER A 126 -30.70 23.97 -7.19
C SER A 126 -30.10 22.89 -6.28
N SER A 127 -30.81 22.52 -5.20
CA SER A 127 -30.39 21.42 -4.33
C SER A 127 -30.43 20.07 -5.05
N VAL A 128 -31.45 19.83 -5.89
CA VAL A 128 -31.53 18.61 -6.72
C VAL A 128 -30.35 18.53 -7.71
N PHE A 129 -30.05 19.62 -8.42
CA PHE A 129 -28.90 19.66 -9.32
C PHE A 129 -27.57 19.45 -8.58
N LEU A 130 -27.39 20.07 -7.42
CA LEU A 130 -26.21 19.85 -6.59
C LEU A 130 -26.06 18.38 -6.17
N MET A 131 -27.15 17.73 -5.77
CA MET A 131 -27.14 16.30 -5.43
C MET A 131 -26.75 15.43 -6.64
N LEU A 132 -27.25 15.74 -7.84
CA LEU A 132 -26.88 15.02 -9.06
C LEU A 132 -25.40 15.21 -9.43
N ILE A 133 -24.87 16.42 -9.33
CA ILE A 133 -23.46 16.72 -9.57
C ILE A 133 -22.58 15.94 -8.60
N LEU A 134 -22.88 16.02 -7.30
CA LEU A 134 -22.13 15.30 -6.27
C LEU A 134 -22.18 13.78 -6.44
N ALA A 135 -23.32 13.24 -6.91
CA ALA A 135 -23.48 11.82 -7.19
C ALA A 135 -22.75 11.35 -8.46
N TYR A 136 -22.48 12.26 -9.41
CA TYR A 136 -21.73 11.94 -10.63
C TYR A 136 -20.21 12.03 -10.45
N THR A 137 -19.72 12.84 -9.52
CA THR A 137 -18.27 13.05 -9.31
C THR A 137 -17.49 11.74 -9.07
N PRO A 138 -17.90 10.82 -8.18
CA PRO A 138 -17.14 9.60 -7.95
C PRO A 138 -17.14 8.64 -9.15
N PRO A 139 -18.28 8.32 -9.79
CA PRO A 139 -18.28 7.54 -11.03
C PRO A 139 -17.48 8.20 -12.15
N LEU A 140 -17.54 9.53 -12.30
CA LEU A 140 -16.76 10.25 -13.31
C LEU A 140 -15.26 10.05 -13.06
N PHE A 141 -14.79 10.25 -11.82
CA PHE A 141 -13.39 10.02 -11.45
C PHE A 141 -12.92 8.61 -11.81
N GLN A 142 -13.75 7.59 -11.56
CA GLN A 142 -13.50 6.21 -11.98
C GLN A 142 -13.38 6.08 -13.50
N LEU A 143 -14.31 6.66 -14.27
CA LEU A 143 -14.29 6.60 -15.74
C LEU A 143 -13.01 7.21 -16.30
N VAL A 144 -12.62 8.38 -15.77
CA VAL A 144 -11.44 9.06 -16.30
C VAL A 144 -10.16 8.27 -15.97
N MET A 145 -10.05 7.64 -14.79
CA MET A 145 -8.91 6.79 -14.42
C MET A 145 -8.64 5.59 -15.35
N VAL A 146 -9.65 5.13 -16.09
CA VAL A 146 -9.58 3.86 -16.86
C VAL A 146 -9.64 4.07 -18.37
N ALA A 147 -9.92 5.28 -18.87
CA ALA A 147 -10.03 5.52 -20.30
C ALA A 147 -8.66 5.35 -21.01
N PRO A 148 -8.53 4.46 -22.01
CA PRO A 148 -7.33 4.31 -22.82
C PRO A 148 -7.27 5.41 -23.90
N SER A 149 -6.06 5.71 -24.38
CA SER A 149 -5.90 6.53 -25.58
C SER A 149 -6.29 5.72 -26.84
N PRO A 150 -7.38 6.09 -27.56
CA PRO A 150 -8.01 5.23 -28.57
C PRO A 150 -7.19 5.01 -29.84
N TYR A 151 -6.19 5.86 -30.09
CA TYR A 151 -5.50 5.86 -31.37
C TYR A 151 -4.20 5.07 -31.35
N ARG A 152 -3.55 4.90 -30.19
CA ARG A 152 -2.22 4.27 -30.14
C ARG A 152 -2.30 2.78 -30.42
N THR A 153 -3.18 2.08 -29.74
CA THR A 153 -3.40 0.63 -29.88
C THR A 153 -3.95 0.31 -31.27
N ALA A 154 -4.98 1.04 -31.71
CA ALA A 154 -5.56 0.86 -33.05
C ALA A 154 -4.54 1.06 -34.18
N ILE A 155 -3.62 2.03 -34.06
CA ILE A 155 -2.53 2.21 -35.04
C ILE A 155 -1.54 1.03 -34.97
N ILE A 156 -1.16 0.57 -33.78
CA ILE A 156 -0.25 -0.57 -33.60
C ILE A 156 -0.85 -1.85 -34.19
N ASP A 157 -2.14 -2.11 -33.97
CA ASP A 157 -2.84 -3.29 -34.48
C ASP A 157 -2.94 -3.28 -36.01
N CYS A 158 -3.20 -2.11 -36.60
CA CYS A 158 -3.16 -1.98 -38.05
C CYS A 158 -1.74 -2.16 -38.61
N VAL A 159 -0.71 -1.72 -37.89
CA VAL A 159 0.70 -1.95 -38.26
C VAL A 159 1.08 -3.43 -38.14
N LYS A 160 0.63 -4.14 -37.09
CA LYS A 160 0.78 -5.60 -36.94
C LYS A 160 0.10 -6.35 -38.08
N SER A 161 -1.08 -5.89 -38.49
CA SER A 161 -1.86 -6.41 -39.62
C SER A 161 -1.27 -6.05 -41.00
N ARG A 162 -0.06 -5.49 -41.04
CA ARG A 162 0.68 -5.09 -42.26
C ARG A 162 -0.04 -4.06 -43.15
N MET A 163 -0.98 -3.29 -42.60
CA MET A 163 -1.65 -2.22 -43.35
C MET A 163 -0.69 -1.06 -43.64
N THR A 164 -0.89 -0.40 -44.78
CA THR A 164 -0.07 0.77 -45.14
C THR A 164 -0.50 2.00 -44.32
N HIS A 165 0.44 2.92 -44.02
CA HIS A 165 0.11 4.12 -43.23
C HIS A 165 -1.04 4.95 -43.83
N SER A 166 -1.21 4.94 -45.16
CA SER A 166 -2.29 5.64 -45.86
C SER A 166 -3.65 4.98 -45.60
N GLU A 167 -3.71 3.65 -45.56
CA GLU A 167 -4.92 2.90 -45.19
C GLU A 167 -5.28 3.15 -43.72
N ILE A 168 -4.30 3.19 -42.82
CA ILE A 168 -4.51 3.46 -41.39
C ILE A 168 -5.11 4.85 -41.18
N VAL A 169 -4.57 5.86 -41.86
CA VAL A 169 -5.10 7.23 -41.82
C VAL A 169 -6.54 7.30 -42.30
N LYS A 170 -6.86 6.63 -43.42
CA LYS A 170 -8.22 6.59 -43.97
C LYS A 170 -9.20 5.83 -43.06
N LYS A 171 -8.74 4.70 -42.48
CA LYS A 171 -9.55 3.83 -41.61
C LYS A 171 -9.83 4.46 -40.26
N LEU A 172 -8.81 5.03 -39.61
CA LEU A 172 -8.92 5.57 -38.26
C LEU A 172 -9.20 7.08 -38.23
N LYS A 173 -9.23 7.77 -39.38
CA LYS A 173 -9.42 9.23 -39.51
C LYS A 173 -8.50 10.06 -38.60
N VAL A 174 -7.25 9.60 -38.44
CA VAL A 174 -6.21 10.24 -37.62
C VAL A 174 -5.16 10.91 -38.48
N SER A 175 -4.44 11.88 -37.90
CA SER A 175 -3.37 12.56 -38.63
C SER A 175 -2.28 11.58 -39.08
N ARG A 176 -1.79 11.75 -40.32
CA ARG A 176 -0.67 10.97 -40.88
C ARG A 176 0.58 11.04 -40.01
N VAL A 177 0.78 12.16 -39.32
CA VAL A 177 1.86 12.37 -38.37
C VAL A 177 1.74 11.46 -37.15
N LEU A 178 0.53 11.30 -36.60
CA LEU A 178 0.29 10.40 -35.47
C LEU A 178 0.55 8.95 -35.86
N VAL A 179 0.04 8.49 -37.02
CA VAL A 179 0.30 7.15 -37.55
C VAL A 179 1.80 6.89 -37.70
N PHE A 180 2.50 7.82 -38.33
CA PHE A 180 3.94 7.70 -38.56
C PHE A 180 4.73 7.63 -37.23
N ARG A 181 4.46 8.55 -36.29
CA ARG A 181 5.16 8.59 -35.00
C ARG A 181 4.91 7.33 -34.18
N THR A 182 3.68 6.83 -34.14
CA THR A 182 3.31 5.62 -33.40
C THR A 182 3.91 4.37 -34.04
N ALA A 183 3.83 4.23 -35.37
CA ALA A 183 4.42 3.09 -36.09
C ALA A 183 5.95 3.05 -35.98
N GLN A 184 6.62 4.20 -36.13
CA GLN A 184 8.07 4.31 -36.00
C GLN A 184 8.53 3.98 -34.58
N ARG A 185 7.77 4.43 -33.58
CA ARG A 185 8.04 4.11 -32.17
C ARG A 185 7.89 2.61 -31.90
N TYR A 186 6.80 2.00 -32.35
CA TYR A 186 6.56 0.56 -32.20
C TYR A 186 7.68 -0.28 -32.84
N ARG A 187 8.12 0.06 -34.06
CA ARG A 187 9.24 -0.64 -34.72
C ARG A 187 10.57 -0.55 -33.97
N ARG A 188 10.78 0.51 -33.18
CA ARG A 188 12.02 0.72 -32.41
C ARG A 188 12.01 0.00 -31.06
N LEU A 189 10.88 -0.01 -30.36
CA LEU A 189 10.77 -0.53 -29.00
C LEU A 189 10.21 -1.96 -28.94
N GLY A 190 9.48 -2.40 -29.95
CA GLY A 190 8.72 -3.67 -29.92
C GLY A 190 7.53 -3.68 -28.97
N ALA A 191 7.32 -2.61 -28.20
CA ALA A 191 6.27 -2.45 -27.20
C ALA A 191 5.50 -1.13 -27.40
N SER A 192 4.34 -1.03 -26.73
CA SER A 192 3.51 0.17 -26.71
C SER A 192 4.02 1.27 -25.80
N ASP A 193 5.15 1.10 -25.10
CA ASP A 193 5.66 2.05 -24.10
C ASP A 193 6.20 3.36 -24.68
N ASP A 194 6.34 4.37 -23.82
CA ASP A 194 6.94 5.66 -24.18
C ASP A 194 8.47 5.60 -24.23
N MET A 195 9.04 6.33 -25.18
CA MET A 195 10.49 6.55 -25.20
C MET A 195 10.91 7.36 -23.97
N GLN A 196 12.05 6.99 -23.39
CA GLN A 196 12.69 7.80 -22.36
C GLN A 196 12.99 9.19 -22.96
N ARG A 197 12.36 10.23 -22.40
CA ARG A 197 12.52 11.61 -22.90
C ARG A 197 13.99 12.03 -22.75
N SER A 198 14.53 12.70 -23.77
CA SER A 198 15.80 13.42 -23.65
C SER A 198 15.61 14.57 -22.67
N GLY A 199 16.01 14.37 -21.41
CA GLY A 199 15.96 15.40 -20.38
C GLY A 199 16.82 16.62 -20.74
N ARG A 200 16.78 17.65 -19.90
CA ARG A 200 17.61 18.86 -20.05
C ARG A 200 19.09 18.47 -20.26
N PRO A 201 19.77 19.02 -21.29
CA PRO A 201 21.18 18.76 -21.52
C PRO A 201 22.00 19.04 -20.26
N VAL A 202 22.85 18.08 -19.90
CA VAL A 202 23.69 18.19 -18.71
C VAL A 202 24.87 19.09 -19.02
N THR A 203 24.85 20.32 -18.52
CA THR A 203 25.89 21.34 -18.79
C THR A 203 27.08 21.25 -17.83
N VAL A 204 26.86 20.94 -16.56
CA VAL A 204 27.90 21.01 -15.51
C VAL A 204 28.44 19.63 -15.09
N THR A 205 27.62 18.59 -15.14
CA THR A 205 28.02 17.23 -14.69
C THR A 205 28.35 16.32 -15.88
N THR A 206 29.20 16.77 -16.80
CA THR A 206 29.57 16.03 -18.01
C THR A 206 30.27 14.69 -17.67
N PRO A 207 30.26 13.70 -18.57
CA PRO A 207 30.98 12.43 -18.36
C PRO A 207 32.47 12.62 -18.02
N GLU A 208 33.12 13.62 -18.61
CA GLU A 208 34.51 13.99 -18.39
C GLU A 208 34.72 14.51 -16.95
N ALA A 209 33.84 15.40 -16.48
CA ALA A 209 33.87 15.91 -15.12
C ALA A 209 33.65 14.78 -14.10
N VAL A 210 32.71 13.86 -14.37
CA VAL A 210 32.46 12.68 -13.53
C VAL A 210 33.70 11.78 -13.45
N LYS A 211 34.38 11.55 -14.58
CA LYS A 211 35.61 10.76 -14.64
C LYS A 211 36.75 11.45 -13.88
N ALA A 212 36.91 12.76 -14.04
CA ALA A 212 37.94 13.54 -13.33
C ALA A 212 37.72 13.51 -11.81
N VAL A 213 36.47 13.71 -11.35
CA VAL A 213 36.12 13.62 -9.92
C VAL A 213 36.36 12.22 -9.38
N ARG A 214 36.02 11.16 -10.13
CA ARG A 214 36.30 9.77 -9.73
C ARG A 214 37.77 9.53 -9.50
N GLU A 215 38.61 9.93 -10.45
CA GLU A 215 40.06 9.75 -10.36
C GLU A 215 40.68 10.57 -9.23
N LYS A 216 40.14 11.78 -8.98
CA LYS A 216 40.55 12.61 -7.84
C LYS A 216 40.23 11.95 -6.51
N ILE A 217 39.03 11.39 -6.35
CA ILE A 217 38.63 10.66 -5.13
C ILE A 217 39.51 9.42 -4.94
N ARG A 218 39.87 8.73 -6.02
CA ARG A 218 40.80 7.58 -5.97
C ARG A 218 42.16 7.97 -5.41
N ARG A 219 42.70 9.14 -5.78
CA ARG A 219 44.01 9.65 -5.34
C ARG A 219 43.98 10.27 -3.95
N THR A 220 42.89 10.93 -3.58
CA THR A 220 42.79 11.66 -2.30
C THR A 220 41.38 11.56 -1.71
N PRO A 221 41.04 10.42 -1.08
CA PRO A 221 39.68 10.15 -0.59
C PRO A 221 39.24 11.04 0.58
N GLU A 222 40.19 11.72 1.25
CA GLU A 222 39.93 12.56 2.42
C GLU A 222 39.44 13.98 2.07
N ARG A 223 39.40 14.34 0.78
CA ARG A 223 38.96 15.67 0.33
C ARG A 223 37.46 15.85 0.52
N SER A 224 37.07 17.01 1.07
CA SER A 224 35.67 17.34 1.24
C SER A 224 35.00 17.73 -0.08
N VAL A 225 33.70 17.43 -0.21
CA VAL A 225 32.85 17.83 -1.35
C VAL A 225 32.93 19.33 -1.61
N ARG A 226 33.04 20.16 -0.57
CA ARG A 226 33.19 21.62 -0.69
C ARG A 226 34.52 22.03 -1.33
N LYS A 227 35.63 21.41 -0.92
CA LYS A 227 36.95 21.70 -1.51
C LYS A 227 37.00 21.27 -2.97
N MET A 228 36.42 20.10 -3.29
CA MET A 228 36.32 19.62 -4.68
C MET A 228 35.42 20.55 -5.52
N ALA A 229 34.28 20.99 -4.99
CA ALA A 229 33.40 21.91 -5.71
C ALA A 229 34.11 23.22 -6.12
N LYS A 230 34.92 23.79 -5.22
CA LYS A 230 35.74 24.98 -5.52
C LYS A 230 36.83 24.71 -6.56
N GLU A 231 37.47 23.54 -6.51
CA GLU A 231 38.56 23.15 -7.42
C GLU A 231 38.07 22.90 -8.85
N TYR A 232 36.85 22.36 -9.01
CA TYR A 232 36.23 22.11 -10.31
C TYR A 232 35.25 23.22 -10.72
N GLU A 233 35.30 24.38 -10.06
CA GLU A 233 34.49 25.57 -10.36
C GLU A 233 32.98 25.28 -10.54
N MET A 234 32.45 24.37 -9.71
CA MET A 234 31.05 23.95 -9.78
C MET A 234 30.33 24.14 -8.44
N SER A 235 29.00 24.20 -8.49
CA SER A 235 28.20 24.29 -7.26
C SER A 235 28.39 23.06 -6.38
N ARG A 236 28.24 23.24 -5.06
CA ARG A 236 28.34 22.16 -4.09
C ARG A 236 27.32 21.05 -4.39
N GLU A 237 26.15 21.42 -4.89
CA GLU A 237 25.04 20.56 -5.27
C GLU A 237 25.40 19.71 -6.49
N SER A 238 26.06 20.30 -7.49
CA SER A 238 26.55 19.58 -8.67
C SER A 238 27.61 18.55 -8.27
N MET A 239 28.58 18.95 -7.46
CA MET A 239 29.61 18.05 -6.93
C MET A 239 28.98 16.93 -6.07
N ARG A 240 27.99 17.25 -5.25
CA ARG A 240 27.25 16.26 -4.45
C ARG A 240 26.49 15.27 -5.34
N THR A 241 25.87 15.74 -6.41
CA THR A 241 25.18 14.91 -7.41
C THR A 241 26.15 13.96 -8.10
N ILE A 242 27.33 14.44 -8.49
CA ILE A 242 28.39 13.59 -9.06
C ILE A 242 28.77 12.49 -8.06
N VAL A 243 29.10 12.85 -6.82
CA VAL A 243 29.59 11.89 -5.81
C VAL A 243 28.48 10.89 -5.42
N LYS A 244 27.28 11.36 -5.10
CA LYS A 244 26.20 10.54 -4.57
C LYS A 244 25.41 9.82 -5.68
N ASP A 245 25.02 10.52 -6.72
CA ASP A 245 24.04 10.01 -7.68
C ASP A 245 24.71 9.36 -8.90
N LYS A 246 25.86 9.87 -9.36
CA LYS A 246 26.59 9.31 -10.50
C LYS A 246 27.67 8.29 -10.11
N LEU A 247 28.46 8.59 -9.08
CA LEU A 247 29.52 7.71 -8.58
C LEU A 247 29.03 6.74 -7.50
N LYS A 248 27.83 6.95 -6.96
CA LYS A 248 27.23 6.11 -5.90
C LYS A 248 28.12 5.98 -4.66
N MET A 249 28.90 7.02 -4.37
CA MET A 249 29.81 7.06 -3.22
C MET A 249 29.15 7.78 -2.04
N ILE A 250 29.39 7.26 -0.84
CA ILE A 250 28.88 7.82 0.41
C ILE A 250 30.08 8.31 1.22
N PRO A 251 30.09 9.57 1.68
CA PRO A 251 31.16 10.06 2.55
C PRO A 251 31.05 9.41 3.92
N TYR A 252 32.14 8.78 4.38
CA TYR A 252 32.25 8.23 5.73
C TYR A 252 33.13 9.12 6.61
N ARG A 253 32.80 9.19 7.91
CA ARG A 253 33.72 9.75 8.90
C ARG A 253 34.83 8.73 9.16
N MET A 254 36.08 9.20 9.24
CA MET A 254 37.20 8.35 9.61
C MET A 254 36.95 7.76 11.01
N GLN A 255 36.99 6.44 11.13
CA GLN A 255 36.78 5.74 12.40
C GLN A 255 38.13 5.39 13.03
N LYS A 256 38.26 5.59 14.34
CA LYS A 256 39.40 5.09 15.12
C LYS A 256 39.12 3.62 15.44
N GLY A 257 39.96 2.71 14.93
CA GLY A 257 39.85 1.28 15.17
C GLY A 257 41.10 0.72 15.85
N ALA A 258 40.98 -0.45 16.49
CA ALA A 258 42.14 -1.16 17.03
C ALA A 258 43.11 -1.52 15.90
N PHE A 259 44.42 -1.36 16.16
CA PHE A 259 45.45 -1.70 15.19
C PHE A 259 45.53 -3.23 15.01
N LEU A 260 44.88 -3.74 13.96
CA LEU A 260 44.87 -5.16 13.63
C LEU A 260 45.95 -5.47 12.58
N ASN A 261 47.09 -5.97 13.05
CA ASN A 261 48.12 -6.52 12.16
C ASN A 261 47.64 -7.82 11.49
N GLN A 262 48.25 -8.21 10.36
CA GLN A 262 47.83 -9.39 9.58
C GLN A 262 47.85 -10.68 10.42
N LYS A 263 48.86 -10.83 11.28
CA LYS A 263 48.96 -11.94 12.26
C LYS A 263 47.78 -11.96 13.25
N ASN A 264 47.33 -10.79 13.72
CA ASN A 264 46.18 -10.69 14.63
C ASN A 264 44.87 -11.05 13.91
N LYS A 265 44.71 -10.64 12.64
CA LYS A 265 43.54 -11.00 11.82
C LYS A 265 43.45 -12.51 11.60
N THR A 266 44.55 -13.19 11.30
CA THR A 266 44.55 -14.65 11.11
C THR A 266 44.21 -15.40 12.40
N PHE A 267 44.77 -14.98 13.54
CA PHE A 267 44.41 -15.57 14.84
C PHE A 267 42.94 -15.33 15.20
N ARG A 268 42.45 -14.10 14.98
CA ARG A 268 41.07 -13.73 15.21
C ARG A 268 40.11 -14.55 14.34
N MET A 269 40.43 -14.78 13.07
CA MET A 269 39.64 -15.63 12.17
C MET A 269 39.65 -17.10 12.62
N LYS A 270 40.80 -17.65 13.02
CA LYS A 270 40.91 -19.04 13.51
C LYS A 270 40.05 -19.25 14.76
N LYS A 271 40.13 -18.32 15.71
CA LYS A 271 39.33 -18.34 16.94
C LYS A 271 37.84 -18.17 16.65
N ALA A 272 37.45 -17.25 15.76
CA ALA A 272 36.05 -17.08 15.36
C ALA A 272 35.45 -18.34 14.71
N ARG A 273 36.23 -19.10 13.92
CA ARG A 273 35.78 -20.39 13.36
C ARG A 273 35.54 -21.44 14.44
N LYS A 274 36.44 -21.53 15.43
CA LYS A 274 36.30 -22.45 16.58
C LYS A 274 35.04 -22.12 17.40
N LEU A 275 34.83 -20.82 17.69
CA LEU A 275 33.64 -20.35 18.39
C LEU A 275 32.36 -20.62 17.58
N LEU A 276 32.39 -20.41 16.26
CA LEU A 276 31.24 -20.67 15.39
C LEU A 276 30.86 -22.14 15.34
N ALA A 277 31.84 -23.06 15.32
CA ALA A 277 31.57 -24.50 15.36
C ALA A 277 30.78 -24.87 16.63
N GLY A 278 31.21 -24.38 17.81
CA GLY A 278 30.52 -24.63 19.07
C GLY A 278 29.08 -24.06 19.13
N THR A 279 28.76 -23.04 18.34
CA THR A 279 27.39 -22.50 18.28
C THR A 279 26.38 -23.49 17.69
N GLN A 280 26.82 -24.45 16.87
CA GLN A 280 25.95 -25.49 16.30
C GLN A 280 25.36 -26.40 17.39
N ASP A 281 26.11 -26.62 18.47
CA ASP A 281 25.68 -27.39 19.65
C ASP A 281 24.94 -26.52 20.68
N GLY A 282 24.62 -25.27 20.35
CA GLY A 282 23.94 -24.34 21.25
C GLY A 282 24.83 -23.75 22.35
N SER A 283 26.16 -23.88 22.25
CA SER A 283 27.06 -23.46 23.35
C SER A 283 26.94 -21.99 23.75
N HIS A 284 26.65 -21.13 22.77
CA HIS A 284 26.47 -19.69 22.96
C HIS A 284 25.24 -19.35 23.80
N LEU A 285 24.22 -20.21 23.80
CA LEU A 285 23.00 -20.02 24.59
C LEU A 285 23.25 -20.26 26.07
N THR A 286 24.12 -21.22 26.37
CA THR A 286 24.56 -21.55 27.73
C THR A 286 25.78 -20.73 28.15
N THR A 287 26.27 -19.78 27.34
CA THR A 287 27.46 -19.00 27.66
C THR A 287 27.10 -17.74 28.45
N LEU A 288 27.73 -17.57 29.62
CA LEU A 288 27.71 -16.37 30.44
C LEU A 288 28.76 -15.38 29.92
N PHE A 289 28.28 -14.30 29.29
CA PHE A 289 29.10 -13.21 28.79
C PHE A 289 29.26 -12.14 29.86
N THR A 290 30.50 -11.82 30.22
CA THR A 290 30.85 -10.88 31.30
C THR A 290 31.70 -9.75 30.78
N ASP A 291 31.50 -8.53 31.28
CA ASP A 291 32.40 -7.42 30.97
C ASP A 291 32.30 -6.27 32.00
N GLU A 292 33.23 -5.32 31.91
CA GLU A 292 33.37 -4.16 32.79
C GLU A 292 33.33 -2.85 31.99
N LYS A 293 32.53 -1.88 32.44
CA LYS A 293 32.42 -0.57 31.80
C LYS A 293 32.58 0.58 32.79
N ILE A 294 33.38 1.57 32.41
CA ILE A 294 33.46 2.85 33.11
C ILE A 294 32.39 3.79 32.54
N LEU A 295 31.55 4.35 33.42
CA LEU A 295 30.50 5.31 33.07
C LEU A 295 30.68 6.61 33.87
N THR A 296 30.49 7.75 33.21
CA THR A 296 30.67 9.09 33.78
C THR A 296 29.34 9.72 34.17
N VAL A 297 29.36 10.63 35.16
CA VAL A 297 28.17 11.43 35.55
C VAL A 297 27.75 12.46 34.50
N GLU A 298 28.67 12.84 33.61
CA GLU A 298 28.43 13.82 32.56
C GLU A 298 27.84 13.21 31.29
N THR A 299 27.07 14.02 30.58
CA THR A 299 26.51 13.72 29.26
C THR A 299 27.56 13.60 28.17
N ASN A 300 27.42 12.57 27.34
CA ASN A 300 28.27 12.36 26.17
C ASN A 300 27.62 12.91 24.89
N LYS A 301 27.10 14.14 24.93
CA LYS A 301 26.56 14.81 23.74
C LYS A 301 27.69 15.50 22.99
N ASN A 302 27.79 15.21 21.69
CA ASN A 302 28.72 15.90 20.79
C ASN A 302 28.08 17.20 20.30
N GLY A 303 28.64 18.35 20.64
CA GLY A 303 28.13 19.67 20.23
C GLY A 303 27.97 19.84 18.72
N GLN A 304 28.76 19.10 17.91
CA GLN A 304 28.64 19.13 16.45
C GLN A 304 27.40 18.41 15.91
N ASN A 305 26.84 17.43 16.64
CA ASN A 305 25.69 16.65 16.20
C ASN A 305 24.37 17.20 16.78
N HIS A 306 24.42 18.10 17.75
CA HIS A 306 23.25 18.67 18.43
C HIS A 306 23.35 20.21 18.44
N PRO A 307 23.21 20.86 17.26
CA PRO A 307 23.26 22.31 17.19
C PRO A 307 22.08 22.92 17.94
N ILE A 308 22.35 23.97 18.70
CA ILE A 308 21.33 24.80 19.33
C ILE A 308 21.03 25.93 18.37
N ILE A 309 19.76 26.09 18.00
CA ILE A 309 19.31 27.21 17.18
C ILE A 309 18.91 28.35 18.12
N ALA A 310 19.64 29.46 18.05
CA ALA A 310 19.41 30.67 18.82
C ALA A 310 19.76 31.91 17.97
N THR A 311 19.18 33.06 18.32
CA THR A 311 19.44 34.37 17.70
C THR A 311 20.87 34.85 17.94
N ASP A 312 21.41 34.52 19.11
CA ASP A 312 22.74 34.91 19.58
C ASP A 312 23.22 33.93 20.66
N TYR A 313 24.51 34.01 21.01
CA TYR A 313 25.14 33.10 21.99
C TYR A 313 24.55 33.24 23.40
N GLN A 314 24.18 34.46 23.81
CA GLN A 314 23.68 34.75 25.15
C GLN A 314 22.28 34.16 25.34
N SER A 315 21.41 34.31 24.34
CA SER A 315 20.13 33.61 24.22
C SER A 315 20.27 32.08 24.15
N ALA A 316 21.42 31.55 23.71
CA ALA A 316 21.71 30.12 23.76
C ALA A 316 22.16 29.66 25.16
N CYS A 317 22.89 30.51 25.90
CA CYS A 317 23.28 30.29 27.30
C CYS A 317 22.05 30.25 28.22
N GLU A 318 21.13 31.20 28.06
CA GLU A 318 19.92 31.35 28.89
C GLU A 318 18.96 30.17 28.74
N LYS A 319 19.00 29.45 27.62
CA LYS A 319 18.20 28.24 27.38
C LYS A 319 18.72 27.00 28.13
N GLU A 320 19.66 27.16 29.07
CA GLU A 320 20.25 26.11 29.94
C GLU A 320 20.77 24.87 29.19
N LYS A 321 21.15 25.00 27.92
CA LYS A 321 21.56 23.89 27.06
C LYS A 321 23.06 23.89 26.73
N ILE A 322 23.85 24.69 27.42
CA ILE A 322 25.32 24.64 27.29
C ILE A 322 25.86 23.49 28.13
N LEU A 323 26.62 22.63 27.46
CA LEU A 323 27.18 21.43 28.05
C LEU A 323 28.54 21.76 28.67
N ASN A 324 28.53 22.17 29.93
CA ASN A 324 29.77 22.38 30.69
C ASN A 324 30.39 21.01 30.99
N LYS A 325 31.65 20.80 30.59
CA LYS A 325 32.42 19.59 30.86
C LYS A 325 33.51 19.91 31.87
N THR A 326 33.61 19.10 32.91
CA THR A 326 34.71 19.16 33.87
C THR A 326 35.92 18.40 33.29
N SER A 327 37.15 18.85 33.57
CA SER A 327 38.36 18.20 33.04
C SER A 327 38.50 16.73 33.46
N HIS A 328 37.99 16.38 34.65
CA HIS A 328 37.99 15.02 35.20
C HIS A 328 36.60 14.68 35.75
N PRO A 329 35.68 14.17 34.91
CA PRO A 329 34.34 13.84 35.36
C PRO A 329 34.37 12.64 36.32
N ALA A 330 33.56 12.71 37.38
CA ALA A 330 33.37 11.58 38.28
C ALA A 330 32.84 10.37 37.49
N SER A 331 33.41 9.20 37.74
CA SER A 331 33.07 7.97 37.03
C SER A 331 32.93 6.78 37.97
N VAL A 332 32.17 5.78 37.52
CA VAL A 332 31.95 4.53 38.24
C VAL A 332 32.24 3.36 37.31
N MET A 333 32.94 2.34 37.80
CA MET A 333 33.13 1.08 37.10
C MET A 333 31.98 0.14 37.45
N VAL A 334 31.37 -0.45 36.41
CA VAL A 334 30.22 -1.34 36.53
C VAL A 334 30.59 -2.68 35.91
N PHE A 335 30.32 -3.75 36.64
CA PHE A 335 30.43 -5.13 36.19
C PHE A 335 29.04 -5.75 36.05
N ALA A 336 28.83 -6.50 34.97
CA ALA A 336 27.61 -7.25 34.74
C ALA A 336 27.83 -8.46 33.84
N ALA A 337 26.88 -9.39 33.87
CA ALA A 337 26.88 -10.56 33.01
C ALA A 337 25.49 -10.87 32.45
N ILE A 338 25.47 -11.44 31.24
CA ILE A 338 24.25 -11.91 30.58
C ILE A 338 24.41 -13.33 30.04
N THR A 339 23.30 -14.04 29.99
CA THR A 339 23.10 -15.35 29.38
C THR A 339 21.84 -15.28 28.50
N ALA A 340 21.58 -16.29 27.68
CA ALA A 340 20.38 -16.32 26.84
C ALA A 340 19.09 -16.34 27.66
N ASP A 341 19.18 -16.78 28.91
CA ASP A 341 18.05 -16.96 29.82
C ASP A 341 17.90 -15.82 30.83
N GLY A 342 18.77 -14.79 30.80
CA GLY A 342 18.65 -13.65 31.71
C GLY A 342 19.95 -12.90 32.00
N LYS A 343 19.90 -12.03 33.01
CA LYS A 343 20.97 -11.08 33.38
C LYS A 343 21.28 -11.09 34.88
N THR A 344 22.53 -10.83 35.26
CA THR A 344 22.91 -10.70 36.68
C THR A 344 22.57 -9.31 37.22
N PRO A 345 22.45 -9.10 38.53
CA PRO A 345 22.47 -7.75 39.11
C PRO A 345 23.72 -6.96 38.70
N LEU A 346 23.61 -5.62 38.60
CA LEU A 346 24.77 -4.76 38.39
C LEU A 346 25.64 -4.72 39.65
N VAL A 347 26.95 -4.89 39.47
CA VAL A 347 27.94 -4.76 40.54
C VAL A 347 28.75 -3.48 40.30
N PHE A 348 28.72 -2.56 41.27
CA PHE A 348 29.51 -1.35 41.24
C PHE A 348 30.84 -1.58 41.94
N VAL A 349 31.93 -1.22 41.27
CA VAL A 349 33.30 -1.50 41.74
C VAL A 349 33.93 -0.20 42.21
N ASP A 350 34.50 -0.24 43.41
CA ASP A 350 35.17 0.91 44.00
C ASP A 350 36.55 1.15 43.36
N PRO A 351 37.00 2.42 43.25
CA PRO A 351 38.29 2.76 42.66
C PRO A 351 39.46 2.05 43.38
N GLY A 352 40.33 1.36 42.62
CA GLY A 352 41.56 0.72 43.13
C GLY A 352 41.52 -0.80 43.26
N VAL A 353 40.37 -1.46 43.05
CA VAL A 353 40.26 -2.93 43.06
C VAL A 353 40.87 -3.51 41.77
N LYS A 354 41.93 -4.33 41.89
CA LYS A 354 42.57 -5.03 40.76
C LYS A 354 41.77 -6.29 40.35
N GLY A 355 41.79 -6.62 39.05
CA GLY A 355 40.87 -7.56 38.37
C GLY A 355 40.65 -8.95 38.98
N VAL A 356 41.57 -9.46 39.81
CA VAL A 356 41.42 -10.79 40.46
C VAL A 356 40.35 -10.77 41.56
N ALA A 357 40.24 -9.68 42.34
CA ALA A 357 39.26 -9.57 43.41
C ALA A 357 37.82 -9.33 42.90
N MET A 358 37.68 -8.77 41.69
CA MET A 358 36.41 -8.40 41.06
C MET A 358 35.61 -9.63 40.58
N SER A 359 36.30 -10.64 40.06
CA SER A 359 35.70 -11.93 39.70
C SER A 359 35.28 -12.75 40.94
N GLN A 360 36.05 -12.69 42.03
CA GLN A 360 35.77 -13.39 43.28
C GLN A 360 34.57 -12.81 44.06
N PHE A 361 34.38 -11.49 44.03
CA PHE A 361 33.28 -10.82 44.75
C PHE A 361 31.93 -11.01 44.06
N SER A 362 31.91 -11.06 42.72
CA SER A 362 30.67 -11.03 41.91
C SER A 362 30.05 -12.42 41.68
N LEU A 363 30.83 -13.50 41.78
CA LEU A 363 30.37 -14.89 41.58
C LEU A 363 30.04 -15.63 42.89
N ARG A 364 30.16 -14.98 44.05
CA ARG A 364 29.89 -15.56 45.38
C ARG A 364 28.42 -15.47 45.83
N LYS A 365 27.59 -14.65 45.17
CA LYS A 365 26.12 -14.62 45.39
C LYS A 365 25.42 -15.17 44.16
N PRO A 366 24.99 -16.44 44.15
CA PRO A 366 24.21 -16.98 43.05
C PRO A 366 22.77 -16.49 43.22
N THR A 367 22.47 -15.26 42.79
CA THR A 367 21.08 -14.85 42.50
C THR A 367 20.85 -15.00 41.01
N MET A 368 20.97 -16.24 40.54
CA MET A 368 20.36 -16.66 39.31
C MET A 368 19.80 -18.04 39.63
N ASP A 369 18.49 -18.12 39.87
CA ASP A 369 17.75 -19.39 39.85
C ASP A 369 17.74 -19.89 38.39
N LEU A 370 18.91 -20.28 37.90
CA LEU A 370 19.05 -20.98 36.63
C LEU A 370 18.46 -22.37 36.87
N PRO A 371 17.44 -22.80 36.09
CA PRO A 371 16.87 -24.13 36.26
C PRO A 371 17.99 -25.18 36.18
N ALA A 372 18.00 -26.10 37.14
CA ALA A 372 19.08 -27.04 37.48
C ALA A 372 19.48 -28.04 36.38
N ARG A 373 19.18 -27.79 35.10
CA ARG A 373 19.40 -28.74 34.01
C ARG A 373 20.57 -28.48 33.07
N ARG A 374 21.26 -27.33 33.07
CA ARG A 374 22.53 -27.16 32.32
C ARG A 374 23.47 -26.15 33.00
N ARG A 375 24.67 -26.58 33.41
CA ARG A 375 25.69 -25.68 34.00
C ARG A 375 26.19 -24.72 32.90
N PRO A 376 26.17 -23.39 33.11
CA PRO A 376 26.56 -22.43 32.08
C PRO A 376 28.07 -22.43 31.82
N ARG A 377 28.47 -22.28 30.55
CA ARG A 377 29.85 -21.97 30.15
C ARG A 377 30.14 -20.51 30.45
N SER A 378 31.28 -20.12 31.02
CA SER A 378 31.59 -18.69 31.22
C SER A 378 32.57 -18.16 30.16
N SER A 379 32.50 -16.88 29.77
CA SER A 379 33.50 -16.23 28.93
C SER A 379 34.21 -15.11 29.72
N CYS A 380 35.16 -15.48 30.57
CA CYS A 380 35.95 -14.49 31.30
C CYS A 380 37.21 -14.11 30.50
N GLN A 381 37.28 -12.86 30.05
CA GLN A 381 38.28 -12.41 29.08
C GLN A 381 39.65 -12.04 29.70
N ARG A 382 39.80 -12.01 31.04
CA ARG A 382 41.06 -11.54 31.65
C ARG A 382 41.73 -12.46 32.66
N ASP A 383 41.06 -13.44 33.28
CA ASP A 383 41.79 -14.35 34.19
C ASP A 383 41.17 -15.75 34.30
N SER A 384 41.85 -16.74 33.72
CA SER A 384 41.36 -18.12 33.57
C SER A 384 41.53 -19.00 34.82
N ARG A 385 42.30 -18.59 35.84
CA ARG A 385 42.64 -19.46 36.99
C ARG A 385 41.53 -19.59 38.04
N VAL A 386 40.81 -18.51 38.36
CA VAL A 386 39.76 -18.52 39.42
C VAL A 386 38.45 -19.10 38.87
N VAL A 387 38.10 -18.76 37.64
CA VAL A 387 36.88 -19.22 36.96
C VAL A 387 36.91 -20.73 36.67
N SER A 388 38.10 -21.30 36.39
CA SER A 388 38.29 -22.73 36.17
C SER A 388 37.95 -23.63 37.36
N ARG A 389 37.92 -23.08 38.59
CA ARG A 389 37.56 -23.82 39.81
C ARG A 389 36.06 -23.87 40.07
N GLN A 390 35.28 -22.98 39.43
CA GLN A 390 33.86 -22.77 39.73
C GLN A 390 32.93 -23.18 38.56
N PHE A 391 33.45 -23.24 37.33
CA PHE A 391 32.72 -23.67 36.12
C PHE A 391 33.49 -24.75 35.37
N SER A 392 32.85 -25.88 35.05
CA SER A 392 33.48 -27.06 34.42
C SER A 392 33.78 -26.88 32.92
N GLU A 393 33.13 -25.93 32.26
CA GLU A 393 33.40 -25.57 30.86
C GLU A 393 33.40 -24.04 30.72
N PHE A 394 34.41 -23.44 30.06
CA PHE A 394 34.48 -21.98 29.85
C PHE A 394 35.31 -21.65 28.60
N ILE A 395 35.06 -20.49 27.98
CA ILE A 395 35.91 -19.98 26.90
C ILE A 395 37.13 -19.33 27.54
N SER A 396 38.29 -19.98 27.40
CA SER A 396 39.53 -19.48 27.96
C SER A 396 39.96 -18.15 27.30
N ALA A 397 40.73 -17.34 28.02
CA ALA A 397 41.34 -16.14 27.43
C ALA A 397 42.24 -16.49 26.23
N ALA A 398 42.80 -17.71 26.19
CA ALA A 398 43.57 -18.23 25.08
C ALA A 398 42.69 -18.54 23.85
N ASP A 399 41.41 -18.88 24.03
CA ASP A 399 40.46 -19.18 22.96
C ASP A 399 39.69 -17.93 22.46
N TRP A 400 39.59 -16.89 23.29
CA TRP A 400 38.95 -15.62 22.90
C TRP A 400 39.84 -14.79 21.97
N PRO A 401 39.30 -14.18 20.88
CA PRO A 401 40.09 -13.32 20.01
C PRO A 401 40.44 -11.99 20.71
N ALA A 402 41.73 -11.64 20.74
CA ALA A 402 42.21 -10.40 21.35
C ALA A 402 41.61 -9.16 20.65
N SER A 403 41.42 -8.06 21.39
CA SER A 403 40.91 -6.77 20.89
C SER A 403 39.63 -6.90 20.07
N SER A 404 38.66 -7.68 20.57
CA SER A 404 37.44 -8.04 19.85
C SER A 404 36.14 -7.66 20.58
N PRO A 405 35.94 -6.36 20.91
CA PRO A 405 34.71 -5.90 21.56
C PRO A 405 33.47 -6.13 20.67
N ASP A 406 33.64 -6.17 19.37
CA ASP A 406 32.56 -6.41 18.40
C ASP A 406 32.02 -7.85 18.39
N LEU A 407 32.69 -8.76 19.10
CA LEU A 407 32.26 -10.13 19.34
C LEU A 407 31.71 -10.36 20.75
N ASN A 408 31.81 -9.41 21.67
CA ASN A 408 31.29 -9.56 23.03
C ASN A 408 29.86 -8.95 23.14
N PRO A 409 28.82 -9.74 23.45
CA PRO A 409 27.45 -9.27 23.65
C PRO A 409 27.31 -8.06 24.57
N MET A 410 28.13 -8.01 25.63
CA MET A 410 28.16 -6.88 26.55
C MET A 410 28.61 -5.59 25.85
N ASP A 411 29.71 -5.65 25.11
CA ASP A 411 30.29 -4.49 24.41
C ASP A 411 29.45 -4.01 23.23
N TYR A 412 28.95 -4.91 22.39
CA TYR A 412 28.32 -4.53 21.12
C TYR A 412 26.84 -4.17 21.21
N ALA A 413 26.17 -4.46 22.33
CA ALA A 413 24.74 -4.22 22.52
C ALA A 413 24.43 -3.64 23.90
N VAL A 414 24.70 -4.41 24.96
CA VAL A 414 24.20 -4.10 26.31
C VAL A 414 24.79 -2.79 26.85
N TRP A 415 26.11 -2.63 26.77
CA TRP A 415 26.77 -1.39 27.19
C TRP A 415 26.42 -0.21 26.31
N ILE A 416 26.19 -0.42 25.01
CA ILE A 416 25.74 0.66 24.11
C ILE A 416 24.37 1.14 24.54
N TYR A 417 23.43 0.24 24.77
CA TYR A 417 22.08 0.55 25.23
C TYR A 417 22.09 1.32 26.56
N LEU A 418 22.80 0.80 27.57
CA LEU A 418 22.89 1.47 28.88
C LEU A 418 23.57 2.83 28.78
N THR A 419 24.66 2.94 28.01
CA THR A 419 25.37 4.21 27.82
C THR A 419 24.46 5.22 27.13
N GLU A 420 23.73 4.84 26.08
CA GLU A 420 22.82 5.75 25.38
C GLU A 420 21.70 6.29 26.30
N LYS A 421 21.12 5.41 27.14
CA LYS A 421 20.04 5.79 28.06
C LYS A 421 20.50 6.66 29.21
N VAL A 422 21.75 6.50 29.66
CA VAL A 422 22.30 7.20 30.81
C VAL A 422 23.04 8.47 30.39
N SER A 423 23.74 8.49 29.26
CA SER A 423 24.47 9.66 28.77
C SER A 423 23.59 10.78 28.18
N SER A 424 22.26 10.67 28.27
CA SER A 424 21.31 11.68 27.76
C SER A 424 21.14 12.90 28.68
N LYS A 425 21.46 12.77 29.97
CA LYS A 425 21.37 13.82 31.01
C LYS A 425 22.57 13.77 31.98
N ASN A 426 22.84 14.90 32.64
CA ASN A 426 23.90 14.98 33.66
C ASN A 426 23.33 14.45 34.99
N TYR A 427 24.17 13.79 35.77
CA TYR A 427 23.81 13.33 37.12
C TYR A 427 24.51 14.17 38.18
N PRO A 428 23.78 14.61 39.22
CA PRO A 428 24.35 15.46 40.27
C PRO A 428 25.34 14.72 41.18
N SER A 429 25.33 13.39 41.18
CA SER A 429 26.24 12.57 41.99
C SER A 429 26.42 11.16 41.42
N ILE A 430 27.50 10.49 41.85
CA ILE A 430 27.71 9.05 41.55
C ILE A 430 26.52 8.22 42.07
N LYS A 431 25.94 8.58 43.23
CA LYS A 431 24.77 7.88 43.79
C LYS A 431 23.57 7.96 42.85
N ALA A 432 23.28 9.14 42.31
CA ALA A 432 22.20 9.33 41.35
C ALA A 432 22.45 8.55 40.04
N LEU A 433 23.71 8.48 39.58
CA LEU A 433 24.11 7.67 38.44
C LEU A 433 23.90 6.17 38.70
N LYS A 434 24.33 5.66 39.86
CA LYS A 434 24.13 4.25 40.27
C LYS A 434 22.65 3.88 40.30
N THR A 435 21.79 4.70 40.91
CA THR A 435 20.34 4.47 40.96
C THR A 435 19.71 4.45 39.56
N ALA A 436 20.12 5.35 38.68
CA ALA A 436 19.60 5.36 37.32
C ALA A 436 20.07 4.14 36.50
N LEU A 437 21.30 3.68 36.72
CA LEU A 437 21.82 2.47 36.09
C LEU A 437 21.07 1.22 36.52
N ILE A 438 20.82 1.05 37.82
CA ILE A 438 20.00 -0.05 38.35
C ILE A 438 18.61 -0.01 37.72
N LYS A 439 17.93 1.14 37.75
CA LYS A 439 16.61 1.29 37.14
C LYS A 439 16.60 0.91 35.65
N LYS A 440 17.57 1.39 34.87
CA LYS A 440 17.66 1.07 33.43
C LYS A 440 18.08 -0.35 33.15
N TRP A 441 18.83 -0.95 34.05
CA TRP A 441 19.15 -2.36 33.99
C TRP A 441 17.92 -3.21 34.22
N ASP A 442 17.15 -2.92 35.27
CA ASP A 442 15.95 -3.69 35.64
C ASP A 442 14.86 -3.58 34.58
N GLU A 443 14.73 -2.44 33.90
CA GLU A 443 13.82 -2.22 32.75
C GLU A 443 14.14 -3.10 31.51
N ILE A 444 15.31 -3.74 31.41
CA ILE A 444 15.65 -4.61 30.28
C ILE A 444 14.88 -5.92 30.39
N ASP A 445 14.00 -6.21 29.44
CA ASP A 445 13.29 -7.49 29.36
C ASP A 445 14.26 -8.67 29.12
N ASP A 446 13.91 -9.86 29.61
CA ASP A 446 14.67 -11.10 29.43
C ASP A 446 14.74 -11.52 27.95
N ASP A 447 13.78 -11.09 27.13
CA ASP A 447 13.81 -11.25 25.67
C ASP A 447 14.98 -10.51 24.99
N TYR A 448 15.50 -9.45 25.60
CA TYR A 448 16.56 -8.63 25.02
C TYR A 448 17.93 -9.35 25.04
N PRO A 449 18.45 -9.87 26.18
CA PRO A 449 19.63 -10.73 26.20
C PRO A 449 19.54 -11.92 25.23
N ARG A 450 18.37 -12.56 25.15
CA ARG A 450 18.10 -13.67 24.23
C ARG A 450 18.36 -13.28 22.77
N ALA A 451 17.73 -12.19 22.31
CA ALA A 451 17.91 -11.69 20.95
C ALA A 451 19.36 -11.25 20.67
N VAL A 452 20.05 -10.67 21.65
CA VAL A 452 21.46 -10.27 21.55
C VAL A 452 22.37 -11.48 21.36
N ILE A 453 22.12 -12.57 22.07
CA ILE A 453 22.91 -13.81 22.02
C ILE A 453 22.57 -14.62 20.76
N ASP A 454 21.32 -14.65 20.31
CA ASP A 454 20.94 -15.27 19.02
C ASP A 454 21.62 -14.58 17.82
N ALA A 455 21.99 -13.31 17.94
CA ALA A 455 22.77 -12.59 16.94
C ALA A 455 24.28 -12.95 16.93
N TYR A 456 24.79 -13.64 17.95
CA TYR A 456 26.20 -13.96 18.13
C TYR A 456 26.81 -14.78 16.97
N PRO A 457 26.18 -15.87 16.46
CA PRO A 457 26.72 -16.64 15.33
C PRO A 457 26.82 -15.81 14.04
N LYS A 458 25.88 -14.89 13.81
CA LYS A 458 25.89 -13.98 12.65
C LYS A 458 27.11 -13.07 12.68
N ARG A 459 27.51 -12.61 13.88
CA ARG A 459 28.70 -11.76 14.07
C ARG A 459 30.00 -12.53 13.82
N LEU A 460 30.11 -13.76 14.31
CA LEU A 460 31.24 -14.63 14.03
C LEU A 460 31.42 -14.89 12.53
N LYS A 461 30.32 -15.18 11.82
CA LYS A 461 30.32 -15.33 10.35
C LYS A 461 30.82 -14.06 9.63
N ALA A 462 30.44 -12.87 10.11
CA ALA A 462 30.88 -11.61 9.54
C ALA A 462 32.40 -11.38 9.71
N VAL A 463 32.97 -11.74 10.85
CA VAL A 463 34.42 -11.66 11.10
C VAL A 463 35.18 -12.64 10.19
N ILE A 464 34.65 -13.84 9.98
CA ILE A 464 35.24 -14.83 9.07
C ILE A 464 35.20 -14.32 7.63
N LYS A 465 34.07 -13.75 7.20
CA LYS A 465 33.92 -13.13 5.87
C LYS A 465 34.90 -11.97 5.67
N ALA A 466 35.17 -11.20 6.72
CA ALA A 466 36.15 -10.12 6.73
C ALA A 466 37.61 -10.59 6.87
N LYS A 467 37.89 -11.90 6.79
CA LYS A 467 39.22 -12.50 6.98
C LYS A 467 39.90 -12.06 8.30
N GLY A 468 39.11 -11.91 9.37
CA GLY A 468 39.58 -11.45 10.68
C GLY A 468 39.74 -9.94 10.83
N GLY A 469 39.43 -9.16 9.78
CA GLY A 469 39.29 -7.71 9.87
C GLY A 469 38.01 -7.27 10.61
N PRO A 470 37.84 -5.96 10.83
CA PRO A 470 36.63 -5.42 11.43
C PRO A 470 35.43 -5.76 10.53
N PRO A 471 34.42 -6.46 11.05
CA PRO A 471 33.22 -6.80 10.30
C PRO A 471 32.40 -5.54 10.02
N ASN A 472 31.84 -5.45 8.81
CA ASN A 472 30.96 -4.35 8.43
C ASN A 472 29.56 -4.57 9.03
N PHE A 473 29.42 -4.31 10.33
CA PHE A 473 28.11 -4.27 10.99
C PHE A 473 27.46 -2.92 10.72
N ILE A 474 26.93 -2.73 9.52
CA ILE A 474 25.92 -1.70 9.31
C ILE A 474 24.68 -2.19 10.07
N TYR A 475 24.54 -1.80 11.33
CA TYR A 475 23.21 -1.77 11.93
C TYR A 475 22.46 -0.61 11.24
N PRO A 476 21.25 -0.84 10.73
CA PRO A 476 20.29 0.22 10.47
C PRO A 476 19.87 0.80 11.84
N GLY A 477 20.77 1.58 12.43
CA GLY A 477 20.64 2.15 13.76
C GLY A 477 19.93 3.49 13.68
N GLY A 478 18.62 3.40 13.58
CA GLY A 478 17.69 4.48 13.78
C GLY A 478 16.30 3.87 13.74
N MET A 479 15.86 3.31 14.86
CA MET A 479 14.45 2.98 15.07
C MET A 479 13.68 4.32 15.07
N LYS A 480 13.35 4.77 13.86
CA LYS A 480 12.48 5.88 13.50
C LYS A 480 11.64 5.36 12.35
N GLY A 481 10.35 5.21 12.59
CA GLY A 481 9.36 5.02 11.54
C GLY A 481 9.38 3.63 10.89
N LEU A 482 8.65 2.70 11.50
CA LEU A 482 7.88 1.73 10.73
C LEU A 482 6.60 2.41 10.22
N VAL A 483 6.74 3.56 9.55
CA VAL A 483 5.74 4.31 8.79
C VAL A 483 6.52 5.28 7.90
N ASP A 484 6.78 4.88 6.65
CA ASP A 484 6.94 5.74 5.46
C ASP A 484 7.45 4.87 4.29
N LEU A 485 6.57 4.03 3.76
CA LEU A 485 6.57 3.69 2.33
C LEU A 485 5.64 4.69 1.64
N GLY A 486 6.12 5.92 1.43
CA GLY A 486 5.26 6.98 0.93
C GLY A 486 5.96 8.32 0.74
N GLY A 487 7.05 8.35 -0.03
CA GLY A 487 7.83 9.56 -0.31
C GLY A 487 7.72 10.02 -1.77
N THR A 488 6.50 10.41 -2.15
CA THR A 488 6.18 11.54 -3.05
C THR A 488 7.16 11.86 -4.19
N ARG A 489 6.83 11.34 -5.39
CA ARG A 489 7.16 12.06 -6.62
C ARG A 489 6.38 13.36 -6.63
N THR A 490 7.09 14.47 -6.80
CA THR A 490 6.50 15.76 -7.16
C THR A 490 5.79 15.61 -8.50
N TYR A 491 4.47 15.73 -8.49
CA TYR A 491 3.67 15.83 -9.70
C TYR A 491 3.83 17.26 -10.24
N ASP A 492 4.34 17.37 -11.46
CA ASP A 492 4.13 18.57 -12.26
C ASP A 492 2.61 18.69 -12.52
N LEU A 493 2.06 19.84 -12.15
CA LEU A 493 0.65 20.23 -12.27
C LEU A 493 0.15 20.37 -13.74
N ALA A 494 0.85 19.79 -14.71
CA ALA A 494 0.56 19.89 -16.14
C ALA A 494 0.25 18.54 -16.83
N ASP A 495 0.44 17.39 -16.16
CA ASP A 495 0.15 16.05 -16.75
C ASP A 495 -1.18 15.47 -16.22
N VAL A 496 -2.29 16.16 -16.46
CA VAL A 496 -3.63 15.57 -16.33
C VAL A 496 -3.99 14.90 -17.66
N SER A 497 -3.66 13.61 -17.81
CA SER A 497 -4.33 12.65 -18.72
C SER A 497 -3.89 11.20 -18.47
N TYR A 498 -4.56 10.56 -17.51
CA TYR A 498 -5.26 9.26 -17.58
C TYR A 498 -4.84 8.17 -18.61
N SER A 499 -4.41 6.98 -18.14
CA SER A 499 -4.46 5.64 -18.82
C SER A 499 -3.51 4.63 -18.12
N PHE A 500 -3.95 3.67 -17.28
CA PHE A 500 -2.98 2.78 -16.58
C PHE A 500 -3.33 1.29 -16.35
N SER A 501 -4.49 0.75 -16.77
CA SER A 501 -4.87 -0.63 -16.36
C SER A 501 -5.05 -1.69 -17.45
N GLU A 502 -4.92 -1.38 -18.75
CA GLU A 502 -5.08 -2.39 -19.82
C GLU A 502 -3.74 -3.01 -20.21
N SER A 503 -3.65 -4.34 -20.14
CA SER A 503 -2.53 -5.13 -20.68
C SER A 503 -2.82 -5.56 -22.13
N PRO A 504 -1.80 -5.84 -22.95
CA PRO A 504 -2.02 -6.31 -24.32
C PRO A 504 -2.98 -7.52 -24.38
N PRO A 505 -4.02 -7.50 -25.23
CA PRO A 505 -5.01 -8.58 -25.33
C PRO A 505 -4.39 -9.98 -25.50
N GLU A 506 -3.35 -10.09 -26.34
CA GLU A 506 -2.62 -11.34 -26.61
C GLU A 506 -1.96 -11.94 -25.36
N ASP A 507 -1.54 -11.11 -24.41
CA ASP A 507 -0.92 -11.56 -23.16
C ASP A 507 -1.97 -12.06 -22.17
N VAL A 508 -3.10 -11.35 -22.10
CA VAL A 508 -4.25 -11.72 -21.26
C VAL A 508 -4.86 -13.03 -21.74
N GLU A 509 -5.09 -13.17 -23.04
CA GLU A 509 -5.63 -14.38 -23.65
C GLU A 509 -4.73 -15.60 -23.42
N ARG A 510 -3.41 -15.47 -23.67
CA ARG A 510 -2.44 -16.55 -23.40
C ARG A 510 -2.45 -16.99 -21.94
N ALA A 511 -2.53 -16.04 -20.99
CA ALA A 511 -2.55 -16.35 -19.56
C ALA A 511 -3.81 -17.14 -19.15
N ILE A 512 -4.96 -16.85 -19.78
CA ILE A 512 -6.20 -17.59 -19.52
C ILE A 512 -6.14 -18.98 -20.17
N ILE A 513 -5.76 -19.08 -21.44
CA ILE A 513 -5.70 -20.36 -22.17
C ILE A 513 -4.71 -21.32 -21.51
N GLN A 514 -3.58 -20.82 -20.99
CA GLN A 514 -2.62 -21.63 -20.25
C GLN A 514 -3.25 -22.28 -19.00
N ARG A 515 -4.25 -21.63 -18.40
CA ARG A 515 -4.92 -22.10 -17.18
C ARG A 515 -6.19 -22.90 -17.45
N PHE A 516 -6.95 -22.52 -18.47
CA PHE A 516 -8.22 -23.12 -18.89
C PHE A 516 -8.15 -23.47 -20.39
N PRO A 517 -7.47 -24.56 -20.77
CA PRO A 517 -7.30 -24.95 -22.17
C PRO A 517 -8.61 -25.24 -22.90
N GLU A 518 -9.67 -25.55 -22.15
CA GLU A 518 -11.01 -25.84 -22.66
C GLU A 518 -11.81 -24.60 -23.08
N TYR A 519 -11.32 -23.38 -22.80
CA TYR A 519 -12.00 -22.14 -23.19
C TYR A 519 -11.64 -21.77 -24.64
N ASN A 520 -12.67 -21.51 -25.46
CA ASN A 520 -12.51 -21.01 -26.82
C ASN A 520 -12.92 -19.52 -26.89
N PHE A 521 -12.02 -18.68 -27.45
CA PHE A 521 -12.21 -17.24 -27.64
C PHE A 521 -12.23 -16.79 -29.12
N ASP A 522 -12.28 -17.72 -30.08
CA ASP A 522 -12.19 -17.45 -31.53
C ASP A 522 -13.21 -16.41 -32.03
N ASP A 523 -14.37 -16.34 -31.38
CA ASP A 523 -15.48 -15.43 -31.73
C ASP A 523 -15.78 -14.40 -30.62
N ALA A 524 -14.75 -13.95 -29.91
CA ALA A 524 -14.87 -12.98 -28.83
C ALA A 524 -13.72 -11.97 -28.78
N ALA A 525 -13.96 -10.81 -28.17
CA ALA A 525 -12.91 -9.82 -27.88
C ALA A 525 -12.43 -9.97 -26.42
N VAL A 526 -11.16 -10.32 -26.25
CA VAL A 526 -10.52 -10.46 -24.92
C VAL A 526 -9.80 -9.18 -24.54
N ASN A 527 -10.08 -8.63 -23.36
CA ASN A 527 -9.39 -7.47 -22.80
C ASN A 527 -9.11 -7.72 -21.31
N GLY A 528 -8.20 -6.97 -20.69
CA GLY A 528 -7.98 -7.13 -19.25
C GLY A 528 -6.63 -6.66 -18.74
N ASN A 529 -6.31 -7.11 -17.52
CA ASN A 529 -5.05 -6.82 -16.87
C ASN A 529 -4.34 -8.13 -16.52
N TYR A 530 -3.07 -8.25 -16.93
CA TYR A 530 -2.23 -9.41 -16.65
C TYR A 530 -1.80 -9.48 -15.17
N ASP A 531 -1.61 -8.33 -14.51
CA ASP A 531 -1.23 -8.20 -13.10
C ASP A 531 -2.24 -7.35 -12.29
N MET A 532 -3.17 -8.05 -11.65
CA MET A 532 -4.21 -7.47 -10.81
C MET A 532 -3.68 -6.82 -9.52
N PHE A 533 -2.45 -7.12 -9.11
CA PHE A 533 -1.81 -6.47 -7.95
C PHE A 533 -1.08 -5.18 -8.33
N SER A 534 -1.07 -4.83 -9.62
CA SER A 534 -0.60 -3.53 -10.06
C SER A 534 -1.41 -2.42 -9.35
N PRO A 535 -0.77 -1.32 -8.92
CA PRO A 535 -1.47 -0.22 -8.23
C PRO A 535 -2.71 0.31 -8.97
N PRO A 536 -2.72 0.45 -10.31
CA PRO A 536 -3.91 0.86 -11.06
C PRO A 536 -5.06 -0.16 -10.98
N ALA A 537 -4.76 -1.46 -11.05
CA ALA A 537 -5.76 -2.52 -10.94
C ALA A 537 -6.35 -2.58 -9.52
N LEU A 538 -5.52 -2.41 -8.48
CA LEU A 538 -5.98 -2.34 -7.09
C LEU A 538 -6.87 -1.13 -6.83
N ILE A 539 -6.52 0.04 -7.37
CA ILE A 539 -7.35 1.25 -7.28
C ILE A 539 -8.70 1.01 -7.98
N MET A 540 -8.69 0.46 -9.19
CA MET A 540 -9.91 0.14 -9.94
C MET A 540 -10.80 -0.84 -9.15
N LEU A 541 -10.23 -1.92 -8.60
CA LEU A 541 -10.97 -2.89 -7.79
C LEU A 541 -11.57 -2.25 -6.53
N ALA A 542 -10.82 -1.39 -5.84
CA ALA A 542 -11.31 -0.68 -4.67
C ALA A 542 -12.45 0.29 -5.02
N CYS A 543 -12.32 1.03 -6.13
CA CYS A 543 -13.37 1.92 -6.62
C CYS A 543 -14.65 1.19 -7.03
N MET A 544 -14.56 -0.06 -7.50
CA MET A 544 -15.74 -0.83 -7.85
C MET A 544 -16.41 -1.51 -6.65
N ASN A 545 -15.64 -1.99 -5.66
CA ASN A 545 -16.19 -2.84 -4.60
C ASN A 545 -16.55 -2.07 -3.31
N CYS A 546 -15.80 -1.01 -2.97
CA CYS A 546 -16.03 -0.27 -1.73
C CYS A 546 -17.31 0.59 -1.77
N PRO A 547 -17.56 1.41 -2.83
CA PRO A 547 -18.72 2.30 -2.84
C PRO A 547 -20.08 1.61 -2.74
N PRO A 548 -20.36 0.49 -3.44
CA PRO A 548 -21.66 -0.19 -3.34
C PRO A 548 -22.04 -0.58 -1.90
N SER A 549 -21.07 -1.02 -1.09
CA SER A 549 -21.28 -1.37 0.32
C SER A 549 -21.65 -0.14 1.17
N LEU A 550 -21.00 1.00 0.92
CA LEU A 550 -21.27 2.27 1.60
C LEU A 550 -22.61 2.88 1.18
N ILE A 551 -22.93 2.79 -0.12
CA ILE A 551 -24.21 3.17 -0.72
C ILE A 551 -25.34 2.36 -0.09
N TYR A 552 -25.19 1.03 -0.01
CA TYR A 552 -26.19 0.16 0.58
C TYR A 552 -26.46 0.49 2.06
N SER A 553 -25.38 0.71 2.84
CA SER A 553 -25.49 1.13 4.23
C SER A 553 -26.25 2.45 4.37
N SER A 554 -26.01 3.39 3.46
CA SER A 554 -26.70 4.69 3.41
C SER A 554 -28.18 4.54 3.06
N ILE A 555 -28.54 3.67 2.11
CA ILE A 555 -29.93 3.36 1.75
C ILE A 555 -30.68 2.78 2.96
N LEU A 556 -30.09 1.81 3.67
CA LEU A 556 -30.69 1.24 4.88
C LEU A 556 -30.89 2.29 5.98
N PHE A 557 -29.92 3.20 6.15
CA PHE A 557 -30.03 4.31 7.07
C PHE A 557 -31.20 5.24 6.73
N TYR A 558 -31.27 5.75 5.49
CA TYR A 558 -32.36 6.62 5.07
C TYR A 558 -33.71 5.91 5.12
N ARG A 559 -33.78 4.63 4.74
CA ARG A 559 -35.00 3.82 4.82
C ARG A 559 -35.52 3.75 6.26
N ARG A 560 -34.66 3.42 7.23
CA ARG A 560 -35.03 3.37 8.65
C ARG A 560 -35.55 4.73 9.14
N ARG A 561 -34.89 5.83 8.78
CA ARG A 561 -35.30 7.19 9.16
C ARG A 561 -36.63 7.61 8.53
N ILE A 562 -36.85 7.30 7.25
CA ILE A 562 -38.12 7.57 6.55
C ILE A 562 -39.26 6.81 7.24
N LEU A 563 -39.07 5.52 7.53
CA LEU A 563 -40.06 4.68 8.21
C LEU A 563 -40.44 5.24 9.60
N GLN A 564 -39.44 5.58 10.42
CA GLN A 564 -39.67 6.16 11.75
C GLN A 564 -40.47 7.47 11.69
N LYS A 565 -40.14 8.35 10.73
CA LYS A 565 -40.84 9.61 10.57
C LYS A 565 -42.29 9.39 10.12
N LEU A 566 -42.52 8.45 9.21
CA LEU A 566 -43.86 8.10 8.76
C LEU A 566 -44.74 7.53 9.88
N GLU A 567 -44.17 6.69 10.76
CA GLU A 567 -44.86 6.17 11.93
C GLU A 567 -45.28 7.31 12.88
N SER A 568 -44.39 8.27 13.14
CA SER A 568 -44.70 9.44 13.98
C SER A 568 -45.82 10.33 13.39
N LEU A 569 -45.95 10.37 12.06
CA LEU A 569 -46.97 11.15 11.35
C LEU A 569 -48.27 10.36 11.15
N SER A 570 -48.27 9.04 11.34
CA SER A 570 -49.43 8.18 11.09
C SER A 570 -50.64 8.51 11.96
N GLY A 571 -50.45 9.12 13.13
CA GLY A 571 -51.54 9.54 14.02
C GLY A 571 -52.31 10.78 13.53
N HIS A 572 -51.73 11.56 12.62
CA HIS A 572 -52.23 12.88 12.22
C HIS A 572 -52.63 12.95 10.74
N MET A 573 -52.40 11.88 9.96
CA MET A 573 -52.64 11.85 8.51
C MET A 573 -54.02 11.29 8.15
N SER A 574 -54.63 11.86 7.10
CA SER A 574 -55.83 11.30 6.47
C SER A 574 -55.61 9.88 5.94
N ARG A 575 -56.68 9.08 5.85
CA ARG A 575 -56.63 7.68 5.34
C ARG A 575 -56.02 7.59 3.94
N GLU A 576 -56.29 8.56 3.07
CA GLU A 576 -55.71 8.62 1.72
C GLU A 576 -54.20 8.87 1.74
N SER A 577 -53.74 9.78 2.62
CA SER A 577 -52.31 10.04 2.83
C SER A 577 -51.61 8.80 3.40
N LYS A 578 -52.23 8.07 4.33
CA LYS A 578 -51.67 6.83 4.89
C LYS A 578 -51.47 5.74 3.83
N THR A 579 -52.48 5.53 2.98
CA THR A 579 -52.45 4.52 1.91
C THR A 579 -51.40 4.84 0.83
N MET A 580 -51.24 6.13 0.50
CA MET A 580 -50.19 6.59 -0.42
C MET A 580 -48.79 6.31 0.13
N HIS A 581 -48.58 6.56 1.44
CA HIS A 581 -47.30 6.33 2.10
C HIS A 581 -46.95 4.85 2.25
N GLU A 582 -47.92 3.97 2.51
CA GLU A 582 -47.73 2.51 2.51
C GLU A 582 -47.30 1.98 1.13
N GLN A 583 -47.90 2.49 0.06
CA GLN A 583 -47.51 2.13 -1.31
C GLN A 583 -46.09 2.61 -1.65
N LEU A 584 -45.72 3.82 -1.21
CA LEU A 584 -44.37 4.35 -1.34
C LEU A 584 -43.35 3.46 -0.61
N LEU A 585 -43.69 2.97 0.59
CA LEU A 585 -42.85 2.11 1.44
C LEU A 585 -42.59 0.72 0.83
N LYS A 586 -43.57 0.12 0.15
CA LYS A 586 -43.38 -1.19 -0.52
C LYS A 586 -42.36 -1.11 -1.65
N ALA A 587 -42.42 -0.06 -2.46
CA ALA A 587 -41.49 0.10 -3.57
C ALA A 587 -40.13 0.68 -3.15
N LEU A 588 -40.05 1.48 -2.07
CA LEU A 588 -38.80 1.77 -1.36
C LEU A 588 -38.11 0.47 -0.87
N THR A 589 -38.87 -0.51 -0.40
CA THR A 589 -38.31 -1.79 0.04
C THR A 589 -37.80 -2.61 -1.14
N CYS A 590 -38.50 -2.62 -2.28
CA CYS A 590 -38.01 -3.24 -3.52
C CYS A 590 -36.72 -2.57 -4.04
N GLN A 591 -36.66 -1.23 -4.02
CA GLN A 591 -35.47 -0.47 -4.40
C GLN A 591 -34.29 -0.71 -3.46
N ALA A 592 -34.54 -0.87 -2.17
CA ALA A 592 -33.49 -1.16 -1.19
C ALA A 592 -32.91 -2.59 -1.33
N ILE A 593 -33.59 -3.51 -2.02
CA ILE A 593 -33.06 -4.85 -2.31
C ILE A 593 -32.09 -4.80 -3.50
N MET A 594 -32.24 -3.86 -4.44
CA MET A 594 -31.45 -3.85 -5.68
C MET A 594 -29.91 -3.91 -5.46
N PRO A 595 -29.32 -3.19 -4.48
CA PRO A 595 -27.88 -3.29 -4.23
C PRO A 595 -27.41 -4.64 -3.66
N THR A 596 -28.29 -5.50 -3.13
CA THR A 596 -27.88 -6.83 -2.63
C THR A 596 -27.48 -7.75 -3.78
N PHE A 597 -28.03 -7.55 -4.98
CA PHE A 597 -27.58 -8.27 -6.17
C PHE A 597 -26.12 -7.93 -6.53
N PHE A 598 -25.65 -6.72 -6.23
CA PHE A 598 -24.23 -6.37 -6.40
C PHE A 598 -23.32 -7.24 -5.50
N VAL A 599 -23.78 -7.56 -4.28
CA VAL A 599 -23.06 -8.46 -3.36
C VAL A 599 -22.98 -9.88 -3.92
N VAL A 600 -24.03 -10.35 -4.61
CA VAL A 600 -24.03 -11.66 -5.29
C VAL A 600 -22.92 -11.70 -6.36
N GLY A 601 -22.84 -10.68 -7.23
CA GLY A 601 -21.78 -10.59 -8.24
C GLY A 601 -20.38 -10.49 -7.64
N SER A 602 -20.21 -9.69 -6.59
CA SER A 602 -18.93 -9.52 -5.88
C SER A 602 -18.48 -10.83 -5.22
N THR A 603 -19.41 -11.57 -4.62
CA THR A 603 -19.13 -12.88 -3.99
C THR A 603 -18.78 -13.91 -5.06
N SER A 604 -19.50 -13.92 -6.18
CA SER A 604 -19.18 -14.77 -7.34
C SER A 604 -17.76 -14.51 -7.86
N PHE A 605 -17.38 -13.24 -7.99
CA PHE A 605 -16.03 -12.82 -8.39
C PHE A 605 -14.97 -13.32 -7.40
N LEU A 606 -15.20 -13.18 -6.09
CA LEU A 606 -14.27 -13.63 -5.05
C LEU A 606 -14.10 -15.16 -5.04
N ILE A 607 -15.18 -15.93 -5.20
CA ILE A 607 -15.15 -17.39 -5.28
C ILE A 607 -14.30 -17.84 -6.48
N GLY A 608 -14.51 -17.24 -7.65
CA GLY A 608 -13.68 -17.50 -8.84
C GLY A 608 -12.23 -17.04 -8.65
N LYS A 609 -12.01 -15.89 -7.98
CA LYS A 609 -10.67 -15.34 -7.76
C LYS A 609 -9.81 -16.24 -6.88
N PHE A 610 -10.37 -16.74 -5.78
CA PHE A 610 -9.68 -17.67 -4.87
C PHE A 610 -9.71 -19.11 -5.38
N GLN A 611 -10.25 -19.35 -6.58
CA GLN A 611 -10.31 -20.65 -7.24
C GLN A 611 -10.98 -21.71 -6.35
N ILE A 612 -11.96 -21.30 -5.55
CA ILE A 612 -12.73 -22.21 -4.68
C ILE A 612 -13.64 -23.07 -5.56
N ILE A 613 -14.32 -22.44 -6.51
CA ILE A 613 -15.14 -23.09 -7.54
C ILE A 613 -14.88 -22.36 -8.87
N ASN A 614 -14.45 -23.09 -9.89
CA ASN A 614 -14.28 -22.58 -11.24
C ASN A 614 -15.42 -23.09 -12.12
N HIS A 615 -16.39 -22.22 -12.40
CA HIS A 615 -17.52 -22.58 -13.26
C HIS A 615 -17.99 -21.36 -14.06
N PRO A 616 -18.27 -21.46 -15.36
CA PRO A 616 -18.70 -20.34 -16.20
C PRO A 616 -19.92 -19.60 -15.65
N ALA A 617 -20.83 -20.29 -14.96
CA ALA A 617 -21.96 -19.63 -14.31
C ALA A 617 -21.53 -18.51 -13.36
N LEU A 618 -20.44 -18.71 -12.60
CA LEU A 618 -19.92 -17.70 -11.67
C LEU A 618 -19.33 -16.51 -12.42
N GLU A 619 -18.68 -16.75 -13.57
CA GLU A 619 -18.09 -15.72 -14.43
C GLU A 619 -19.15 -14.81 -15.08
N TYR A 620 -20.28 -15.40 -15.51
CA TYR A 620 -21.43 -14.64 -16.03
C TYR A 620 -22.19 -13.92 -14.91
N LEU A 621 -22.32 -14.56 -13.74
CA LEU A 621 -23.06 -14.00 -12.60
C LEU A 621 -22.50 -12.66 -12.12
N VAL A 622 -21.19 -12.40 -12.27
CA VAL A 622 -20.55 -11.12 -11.91
C VAL A 622 -21.23 -9.94 -12.59
N MET A 623 -21.52 -10.06 -13.89
CA MET A 623 -22.14 -8.99 -14.68
C MET A 623 -23.65 -9.07 -14.63
N THR A 624 -24.21 -10.28 -14.70
CA THR A 624 -25.65 -10.48 -14.72
C THR A 624 -26.36 -9.97 -13.48
N SER A 625 -25.72 -10.06 -12.31
CA SER A 625 -26.29 -9.49 -11.09
C SER A 625 -26.40 -7.96 -11.13
N GLY A 626 -25.51 -7.28 -11.86
CA GLY A 626 -25.55 -5.83 -12.05
C GLY A 626 -26.73 -5.38 -12.91
N SER A 627 -27.05 -6.12 -13.97
CA SER A 627 -28.10 -5.77 -14.94
C SER A 627 -29.53 -5.99 -14.43
N VAL A 628 -29.68 -6.62 -13.26
CA VAL A 628 -30.95 -6.63 -12.50
C VAL A 628 -31.34 -5.21 -12.07
N ILE A 629 -30.37 -4.37 -11.69
CA ILE A 629 -30.64 -3.02 -11.20
C ILE A 629 -31.40 -2.16 -12.24
N PRO A 630 -30.89 -1.95 -13.47
CA PRO A 630 -31.58 -1.15 -14.47
C PRO A 630 -32.89 -1.78 -14.96
N SER A 631 -33.06 -3.09 -14.81
CA SER A 631 -34.30 -3.80 -15.22
C SER A 631 -35.45 -3.59 -14.23
N PHE A 632 -35.16 -3.53 -12.93
CA PHE A 632 -36.17 -3.44 -11.87
C PHE A 632 -36.33 -2.04 -11.27
N SER A 633 -35.31 -1.19 -11.35
CA SER A 633 -35.36 0.23 -10.98
C SER A 633 -36.57 0.99 -11.56
N PRO A 634 -36.87 0.93 -12.89
CA PRO A 634 -38.01 1.62 -13.47
C PRO A 634 -39.36 1.12 -12.97
N LEU A 635 -39.48 -0.18 -12.64
CA LEU A 635 -40.73 -0.75 -12.10
C LEU A 635 -41.13 -0.07 -10.80
N ALA A 636 -40.16 0.25 -9.94
CA ALA A 636 -40.46 0.99 -8.72
C ALA A 636 -41.04 2.38 -9.02
N SER A 637 -40.54 3.08 -10.04
CA SER A 637 -41.10 4.38 -10.47
C SER A 637 -42.51 4.23 -11.04
N LEU A 638 -42.73 3.22 -11.88
CA LEU A 638 -44.05 2.93 -12.45
C LEU A 638 -45.08 2.54 -11.38
N ILE A 639 -44.69 1.78 -10.36
CA ILE A 639 -45.59 1.33 -9.28
C ILE A 639 -45.80 2.43 -8.23
N CYS A 640 -44.76 3.18 -7.85
CA CYS A 640 -44.87 4.22 -6.82
C CYS A 640 -45.71 5.41 -7.26
N VAL A 641 -45.47 5.89 -8.47
CA VAL A 641 -45.99 7.19 -8.91
C VAL A 641 -47.42 6.99 -9.39
N ARG A 642 -48.39 7.35 -8.53
CA ARG A 642 -49.83 7.22 -8.80
C ARG A 642 -50.22 7.75 -10.18
N HIS A 643 -49.67 8.89 -10.58
CA HIS A 643 -50.01 9.51 -11.86
C HIS A 643 -49.61 8.63 -13.06
N TYR A 644 -48.42 8.02 -13.03
CA TYR A 644 -47.98 7.11 -14.08
C TYR A 644 -48.82 5.84 -14.14
N ARG A 645 -49.21 5.28 -12.99
CA ARG A 645 -50.12 4.12 -12.93
C ARG A 645 -51.48 4.41 -13.56
N VAL A 646 -52.06 5.56 -13.23
CA VAL A 646 -53.39 5.96 -13.73
C VAL A 646 -53.36 6.13 -15.25
N ILE A 647 -52.30 6.75 -15.80
CA ILE A 647 -52.15 6.91 -17.25
C ILE A 647 -52.01 5.55 -17.93
N ILE A 648 -51.19 4.65 -17.40
CA ILE A 648 -51.00 3.31 -17.96
C ILE A 648 -52.31 2.51 -17.89
N ALA A 649 -53.00 2.52 -16.76
CA ALA A 649 -54.28 1.85 -16.58
C ALA A 649 -55.36 2.41 -17.53
N GLY A 650 -55.39 3.73 -17.74
CA GLY A 650 -56.27 4.39 -18.69
C GLY A 650 -56.02 3.98 -20.14
N CYS A 651 -54.74 3.89 -20.56
CA CYS A 651 -54.38 3.39 -21.89
C CYS A 651 -54.74 1.92 -22.09
N VAL A 652 -54.59 1.07 -21.06
CA VAL A 652 -54.99 -0.35 -21.12
C VAL A 652 -56.51 -0.50 -21.20
N SER A 653 -57.27 0.30 -20.45
CA SER A 653 -58.74 0.30 -20.52
C SER A 653 -59.28 0.80 -21.85
N LEU A 654 -58.67 1.84 -22.45
CA LEU A 654 -59.07 2.36 -23.77
C LEU A 654 -58.82 1.34 -24.89
N LYS A 655 -57.69 0.63 -24.85
CA LYS A 655 -57.39 -0.46 -25.80
C LYS A 655 -58.34 -1.64 -25.65
N ALA A 656 -58.69 -2.01 -24.41
CA ALA A 656 -59.67 -3.07 -24.15
C ALA A 656 -61.09 -2.72 -24.61
N THR A 657 -61.44 -1.44 -24.72
CA THR A 657 -62.72 -0.99 -25.30
C THR A 657 -62.70 -0.87 -26.82
N GLU A 658 -61.53 -0.60 -27.43
CA GLU A 658 -61.36 -0.61 -28.90
C GLU A 658 -61.29 -2.05 -29.47
N ASP A 659 -60.76 -3.02 -28.73
CA ASP A 659 -60.74 -4.44 -29.14
C ASP A 659 -62.10 -5.16 -28.92
N CYS A 660 -63.08 -4.48 -28.31
CA CYS A 660 -64.43 -4.99 -28.02
C CYS A 660 -65.54 -4.33 -28.87
N MET A 661 -65.17 -3.38 -29.75
CA MET A 661 -66.02 -2.82 -30.81
C MET A 661 -65.54 -3.35 -32.16
#